data_AF-A0A817HB35-F1
#
_entry.id   AF-A0A817HB35-F1
#
_cell.length_a   1.000
_cell.length_b   1.000
_cell.length_c   1.000
_cell.angle_alpha   90.00
_cell.angle_beta   90.00
_cell.angle_gamma   90.00
#
_symmetry.space_group_name_H-M   'P 1'
#
loop_
_entity.id
_entity.type
_entity.pdbx_description
1 polymer ?
#
loop_
_entity_poly.entity_id
_entity_poly.type
_entity_poly.pdbx_seq_one_letter_code
_entity_poly.pdbx_strand_id
1 'polypeptide(L)'
;MDDKNNATKTTITITDQLNSLRSILRSDDYLQIQPSGDYEQVRIKLDYDIQISFLFDSLNILNKSLTINNVHNLRITKSSNKCQLNNEQWTNIRKYFDELIQNQNESSSLLSIVQSIQGYLLKNIMQKTKKIMETTAVEDVSTMSNTFRGADLIFNRILHDKSIDRSQVIIGYEDRFTGIHEIAFNEFKKVHEHEYGVPMHRIRYFKINGCIVWDRTRKLDILTGSEQQNETTYDTEERPILVQGLYHFDQSLQQWIIQYPHITLTSDNPKVPSTNETCLPERCHIVTWNILFDYYQPALIYTSQRYRSILDTLKSLLPDIICLQEVTYNFLNLLLNEIWLQENNYYIIIMKNIIDSDKEKSYGQLMIMKNFRPRSFSICPLDLSDNDGETAVATTVTKQKITKELIIARFGLNTKATIDLINLHLHSDLSRNASEKRCQTLENLFKKMKTSNYMLIGDFNFGDNNLKEQNILALYENKVHDLWKDVYNFDQNPGYTFDPSTNLCAHITSQSQTNRRLDRYLIHTLDKLSYSIEHLSMIGIEKIPIDPLNIDNNQRINQSDHYALQLIINFRTRSISHRSGLVILPTLNTWSIIHSYSKEFYPSDDLWPSHINLLWPFFDLIDCQADQEDILLRLRLLL
;
A
#
# COMPACT_ATOMS: atom_id res chain seq x y z
N MET A 1 52.71 41.98 -45.48
CA MET A 1 51.53 42.34 -44.69
C MET A 1 51.01 41.03 -44.13
N ASP A 2 51.56 40.63 -42.98
CA ASP A 2 51.19 39.41 -42.26
C ASP A 2 50.43 39.85 -41.01
N ASP A 3 49.10 39.75 -41.05
CA ASP A 3 48.27 39.98 -39.87
C ASP A 3 48.15 38.68 -39.07
N LYS A 4 48.72 38.75 -37.87
CA LYS A 4 48.71 37.69 -36.85
C LYS A 4 47.31 37.55 -36.25
N ASN A 5 46.81 36.31 -36.27
CA ASN A 5 45.71 35.83 -35.43
C ASN A 5 45.98 36.10 -33.94
N ASN A 6 45.28 37.08 -33.37
CA ASN A 6 45.12 37.23 -31.92
C ASN A 6 43.91 36.41 -31.47
N ALA A 7 44.16 35.18 -31.02
CA ALA A 7 43.18 34.40 -30.27
C ALA A 7 42.96 35.06 -28.90
N THR A 8 41.76 35.60 -28.67
CA THR A 8 41.28 36.09 -27.38
C THR A 8 41.21 34.93 -26.39
N LYS A 9 42.15 34.88 -25.43
CA LYS A 9 42.08 33.98 -24.26
C LYS A 9 40.89 34.39 -23.39
N THR A 10 39.79 33.63 -23.49
CA THR A 10 38.65 33.74 -22.58
C THR A 10 39.14 33.51 -21.15
N THR A 11 39.02 34.52 -20.29
CA THR A 11 39.45 34.43 -18.89
C THR A 11 38.35 33.70 -18.13
N ILE A 12 38.58 32.43 -17.79
CA ILE A 12 37.63 31.60 -17.05
C ILE A 12 37.61 32.09 -15.61
N THR A 13 36.45 32.50 -15.10
CA THR A 13 36.33 32.96 -13.70
C THR A 13 36.36 31.77 -12.73
N ILE A 14 36.78 32.01 -11.48
CA ILE A 14 36.79 30.96 -10.45
C ILE A 14 35.39 30.35 -10.23
N THR A 15 34.35 31.16 -10.40
CA THR A 15 32.95 30.76 -10.36
C THR A 15 32.61 29.73 -11.44
N ASP A 16 33.11 29.92 -12.67
CA ASP A 16 32.89 28.98 -13.77
C ASP A 16 33.58 27.63 -13.51
N GLN A 17 34.74 27.66 -12.87
CA GLN A 17 35.49 26.45 -12.51
C GLN A 17 34.82 25.67 -11.37
N LEU A 18 34.29 26.37 -10.37
CA LEU A 18 33.49 25.76 -9.30
C LEU A 18 32.16 25.22 -9.82
N ASN A 19 31.53 25.90 -10.79
CA ASN A 19 30.33 25.40 -11.46
C ASN A 19 30.63 24.16 -12.34
N SER A 20 31.79 24.13 -12.99
CA SER A 20 32.27 22.95 -13.73
C SER A 20 32.56 21.77 -12.80
N LEU A 21 33.05 22.03 -11.59
CA LEU A 21 33.17 21.02 -10.55
C LEU A 21 31.80 20.53 -10.06
N ARG A 22 30.82 21.42 -9.91
CA ARG A 22 29.45 21.04 -9.51
C ARG A 22 28.74 20.20 -10.58
N SER A 23 28.99 20.45 -11.86
CA SER A 23 28.30 19.74 -12.95
C SER A 23 28.72 18.27 -13.10
N ILE A 24 29.86 17.88 -12.53
CA ILE A 24 30.34 16.49 -12.54
C ILE A 24 29.94 15.69 -11.28
N LEU A 25 29.27 16.33 -10.32
CA LEU A 25 28.81 15.69 -9.08
C LEU A 25 27.49 14.96 -9.33
N ARG A 26 27.35 13.78 -8.72
CA ARG A 26 26.10 12.99 -8.72
C ARG A 26 25.05 13.61 -7.80
N SER A 27 23.81 13.13 -7.84
CA SER A 27 22.71 13.66 -7.01
C SER A 27 23.01 13.68 -5.50
N ASP A 28 23.88 12.76 -5.05
CA ASP A 28 24.23 12.58 -3.63
C ASP A 28 25.58 13.22 -3.26
N ASP A 29 26.36 13.65 -4.26
CA ASP A 29 27.62 14.38 -4.09
C ASP A 29 27.32 15.87 -3.85
N TYR A 30 28.16 16.56 -3.06
CA TYR A 30 27.98 18.01 -2.89
C TYR A 30 29.30 18.76 -2.72
N LEU A 31 29.32 20.02 -3.15
CA LEU A 31 30.43 20.95 -2.98
C LEU A 31 30.04 22.09 -2.04
N GLN A 32 30.74 22.21 -0.92
CA GLN A 32 30.60 23.29 0.06
C GLN A 32 31.83 24.20 0.03
N ILE A 33 31.61 25.50 0.17
CA ILE A 33 32.66 26.52 0.30
C ILE A 33 32.44 27.22 1.64
N GLN A 34 33.50 27.32 2.45
CA GLN A 34 33.46 27.97 3.75
C GLN A 34 34.67 28.90 3.92
N PRO A 35 34.49 30.12 4.45
CA PRO A 35 35.61 30.99 4.81
C PRO A 35 36.51 30.33 5.86
N SER A 36 37.83 30.43 5.70
CA SER A 36 38.82 29.82 6.60
C SER A 36 40.05 30.72 6.74
N GLY A 37 39.93 31.78 7.53
CA GLY A 37 40.97 32.83 7.65
C GLY A 37 41.05 33.65 6.36
N ASP A 38 42.26 33.86 5.85
CA ASP A 38 42.53 34.59 4.60
C ASP A 38 42.27 33.75 3.32
N TYR A 39 41.74 32.53 3.46
CA TYR A 39 41.49 31.59 2.36
C TYR A 39 40.03 31.11 2.35
N GLU A 40 39.57 30.65 1.19
CA GLU A 40 38.32 29.90 1.05
C GLU A 40 38.59 28.40 1.03
N GLN A 41 37.88 27.65 1.89
CA GLN A 41 37.97 26.19 1.92
C GLN A 41 36.87 25.57 1.06
N VAL A 42 37.28 24.77 0.09
CA VAL A 42 36.37 23.93 -0.70
C VAL A 42 36.36 22.52 -0.11
N ARG A 43 35.17 21.96 0.08
CA ARG A 43 34.96 20.55 0.46
C ARG A 43 34.01 19.91 -0.54
N ILE A 44 34.50 18.91 -1.26
CA ILE A 44 33.76 18.12 -2.23
C ILE A 44 33.51 16.76 -1.60
N LYS A 45 32.25 16.45 -1.28
CA LYS A 45 31.84 15.13 -0.82
C LYS A 45 31.46 14.27 -2.02
N LEU A 46 32.07 13.10 -2.10
CA LEU A 46 31.88 12.07 -3.12
C LEU A 46 31.21 10.83 -2.49
N ASP A 47 30.77 9.90 -3.34
CA ASP A 47 30.31 8.55 -2.98
C ASP A 47 31.14 7.88 -1.85
N TYR A 48 30.49 7.04 -1.05
CA TYR A 48 31.07 6.33 0.12
C TYR A 48 31.60 7.24 1.23
N ASP A 49 31.02 8.44 1.38
CA ASP A 49 31.42 9.44 2.38
C ASP A 49 32.88 9.89 2.23
N ILE A 50 33.45 9.88 1.02
CA ILE A 50 34.80 10.40 0.77
C ILE A 50 34.73 11.91 0.57
N GLN A 51 35.71 12.65 1.07
CA GLN A 51 35.78 14.10 0.90
C GLN A 51 37.16 14.54 0.40
N ILE A 52 37.17 15.27 -0.72
CA ILE A 52 38.33 16.02 -1.18
C ILE A 52 38.18 17.46 -0.67
N SER A 53 39.22 17.99 -0.04
CA SER A 53 39.23 19.37 0.44
C SER A 53 40.52 20.09 0.09
N PHE A 54 40.42 21.38 -0.22
CA PHE A 54 41.56 22.26 -0.46
C PHE A 54 41.20 23.70 -0.07
N LEU A 55 42.21 24.54 0.06
CA LEU A 55 42.12 25.97 0.34
C LEU A 55 42.59 26.76 -0.88
N PHE A 56 41.97 27.89 -1.17
CA PHE A 56 42.45 28.79 -2.22
C PHE A 56 42.31 30.24 -1.76
N ASP A 57 43.19 31.11 -2.25
CA ASP A 57 43.15 32.55 -1.96
C ASP A 57 42.20 33.22 -2.96
N SER A 58 41.01 33.61 -2.49
CA SER A 58 39.99 34.21 -3.36
C SER A 58 40.38 35.58 -3.89
N LEU A 59 41.34 36.28 -3.27
CA LEU A 59 41.84 37.57 -3.72
C LEU A 59 42.94 37.43 -4.79
N ASN A 60 43.80 36.41 -4.69
CA ASN A 60 44.90 36.18 -5.64
C ASN A 60 44.56 35.24 -6.81
N ILE A 61 43.41 34.55 -6.79
CA ILE A 61 43.02 33.51 -7.78
C ILE A 61 41.83 33.94 -8.65
N LEU A 62 41.28 35.15 -8.49
CA LEU A 62 40.11 35.66 -9.23
C LEU A 62 40.11 35.39 -10.75
N ASN A 63 41.29 35.32 -11.39
CA ASN A 63 41.45 35.04 -12.83
C ASN A 63 42.45 33.90 -13.14
N LYS A 64 42.72 32.99 -12.20
CA LYS A 64 43.63 31.85 -12.38
C LYS A 64 42.90 30.53 -12.27
N SER A 65 43.40 29.51 -12.97
CA SER A 65 42.83 28.16 -12.87
C SER A 65 43.13 27.48 -11.54
N LEU A 66 42.12 26.80 -11.00
CA LEU A 66 42.21 25.87 -9.88
C LEU A 66 43.03 24.64 -10.30
N THR A 67 44.35 24.75 -10.16
CA THR A 67 45.32 23.68 -10.37
C THR A 67 45.96 23.29 -9.05
N ILE A 68 46.68 22.16 -9.03
CA ILE A 68 47.41 21.66 -7.86
C ILE A 68 48.31 22.75 -7.24
N ASN A 69 49.00 23.56 -8.06
CA ASN A 69 49.89 24.62 -7.57
C ASN A 69 49.20 25.83 -6.94
N ASN A 70 47.97 26.12 -7.35
CA ASN A 70 47.27 27.33 -6.92
C ASN A 70 46.37 27.06 -5.70
N VAL A 71 46.38 25.84 -5.16
CA VAL A 71 45.60 25.49 -3.97
C VAL A 71 46.49 24.97 -2.86
N HIS A 72 46.10 25.28 -1.63
CA HIS A 72 46.78 24.86 -0.43
C HIS A 72 46.04 23.70 0.24
N ASN A 73 46.79 22.83 0.92
CA ASN A 73 46.23 21.75 1.75
C ASN A 73 45.23 20.83 1.02
N LEU A 74 45.52 20.51 -0.24
CA LEU A 74 44.75 19.55 -1.03
C LEU A 74 44.88 18.15 -0.40
N ARG A 75 43.75 17.59 0.04
CA ARG A 75 43.72 16.31 0.76
C ARG A 75 42.44 15.54 0.49
N ILE A 76 42.51 14.23 0.66
CA ILE A 76 41.37 13.31 0.66
C ILE A 76 41.15 12.74 2.07
N THR A 77 39.90 12.71 2.54
CA THR A 77 39.51 12.32 3.91
C THR A 77 38.22 11.52 3.91
N LYS A 78 37.94 10.78 4.98
CA LYS A 78 36.61 10.22 5.25
C LYS A 78 35.75 11.33 5.90
N SER A 79 34.62 11.68 5.29
CA SER A 79 33.73 12.76 5.74
C SER A 79 32.96 12.42 7.01
N SER A 80 32.83 11.13 7.33
CA SER A 80 32.10 10.63 8.50
C SER A 80 32.76 9.35 9.06
N ASN A 81 32.50 9.06 10.33
CA ASN A 81 32.85 7.77 10.94
C ASN A 81 32.01 6.59 10.38
N LYS A 82 31.04 6.85 9.50
CA LYS A 82 30.19 5.86 8.81
C LYS A 82 30.68 5.53 7.39
N CYS A 83 31.89 5.95 7.00
CA CYS A 83 32.47 5.62 5.71
C CYS A 83 32.49 4.11 5.48
N GLN A 84 31.72 3.66 4.48
CA GLN A 84 31.47 2.24 4.17
C GLN A 84 32.70 1.52 3.58
N LEU A 85 33.80 2.23 3.38
CA LEU A 85 35.05 1.65 2.88
C LEU A 85 35.85 1.00 4.01
N ASN A 86 36.22 -0.26 3.80
CA ASN A 86 37.12 -0.97 4.70
C ASN A 86 38.53 -0.32 4.69
N ASN A 87 39.37 -0.71 5.65
CA ASN A 87 40.69 -0.10 5.82
C ASN A 87 41.60 -0.28 4.60
N GLU A 88 41.52 -1.42 3.90
CA GLU A 88 42.32 -1.70 2.71
C GLU A 88 41.88 -0.84 1.51
N GLN A 89 40.56 -0.77 1.26
CA GLN A 89 39.96 0.07 0.20
C GLN A 89 40.31 1.54 0.41
N TRP A 90 40.19 2.04 1.65
CA TRP A 90 40.57 3.41 1.99
C TRP A 90 42.06 3.67 1.75
N THR A 91 42.93 2.74 2.18
CA THR A 91 44.39 2.86 1.99
C THR A 91 44.74 2.89 0.49
N ASN A 92 44.08 2.09 -0.33
CA ASN A 92 44.28 2.05 -1.77
C ASN A 92 43.83 3.34 -2.46
N ILE A 93 42.67 3.90 -2.09
CA ILE A 93 42.19 5.18 -2.64
C ILE A 93 43.11 6.32 -2.25
N ARG A 94 43.57 6.36 -0.99
CA ARG A 94 44.53 7.36 -0.52
C ARG A 94 45.84 7.27 -1.29
N LYS A 95 46.38 6.06 -1.45
CA LYS A 95 47.60 5.82 -2.24
C LYS A 95 47.42 6.26 -3.70
N TYR A 96 46.28 5.94 -4.31
CA TYR A 96 45.96 6.35 -5.67
C TYR A 96 45.84 7.87 -5.82
N PHE A 97 45.24 8.55 -4.84
CA PHE A 97 45.18 10.01 -4.79
C PHE A 97 46.58 10.63 -4.67
N ASP A 98 47.43 10.09 -3.79
CA ASP A 98 48.80 10.57 -3.60
C ASP A 98 49.64 10.35 -4.88
N GLU A 99 49.52 9.18 -5.53
CA GLU A 99 50.16 8.89 -6.82
C GLU A 99 49.63 9.78 -7.96
N LEU A 100 48.34 10.09 -7.98
CA LEU A 100 47.75 11.01 -8.94
C LEU A 100 48.35 12.41 -8.80
N ILE A 101 48.50 12.91 -7.57
CA ILE A 101 49.10 14.23 -7.33
C ILE A 101 50.58 14.24 -7.71
N GLN A 102 51.32 13.17 -7.45
CA GLN A 102 52.75 13.07 -7.77
C GLN A 102 53.04 12.92 -9.27
N ASN A 103 52.18 12.23 -10.03
CA ASN A 103 52.40 11.94 -11.45
C ASN A 103 51.79 12.99 -12.41
N GLN A 104 50.94 13.88 -11.91
CA GLN A 104 50.34 14.96 -12.70
C GLN A 104 51.27 16.17 -12.74
N ASN A 105 51.35 16.84 -13.89
CA ASN A 105 52.11 18.09 -13.99
C ASN A 105 51.47 19.16 -13.09
N GLU A 106 52.28 20.06 -12.55
CA GLU A 106 51.90 21.18 -11.68
C GLU A 106 50.74 22.08 -12.19
N SER A 107 50.45 22.01 -13.49
CA SER A 107 49.36 22.71 -14.19
C SER A 107 48.05 21.92 -14.29
N SER A 108 47.95 20.72 -13.70
CA SER A 108 46.76 19.88 -13.78
C SER A 108 45.57 20.46 -13.01
N SER A 109 44.41 20.47 -13.68
CA SER A 109 43.15 20.99 -13.13
C SER A 109 42.60 20.10 -12.02
N LEU A 110 42.10 20.68 -10.93
CA LEU A 110 41.42 19.92 -9.88
C LEU A 110 40.19 19.15 -10.40
N LEU A 111 39.58 19.61 -11.50
CA LEU A 111 38.49 18.92 -12.18
C LEU A 111 38.90 17.51 -12.65
N SER A 112 40.10 17.37 -13.24
CA SER A 112 40.56 16.07 -13.73
C SER A 112 40.90 15.10 -12.59
N ILE A 113 41.34 15.64 -11.46
CA ILE A 113 41.61 14.86 -10.24
C ILE A 113 40.31 14.30 -9.68
N VAL A 114 39.28 15.14 -9.53
CA VAL A 114 37.96 14.71 -9.03
C VAL A 114 37.36 13.64 -9.95
N GLN A 115 37.45 13.82 -11.28
CA GLN A 115 36.98 12.83 -12.26
C GLN A 115 37.77 11.51 -12.19
N SER A 116 39.09 11.57 -12.00
CA SER A 116 39.94 10.38 -11.88
C SER A 116 39.59 9.58 -10.62
N ILE A 117 39.33 10.27 -9.51
CA ILE A 117 38.88 9.63 -8.27
C ILE A 117 37.50 9.01 -8.44
N GLN A 118 36.51 9.74 -8.97
CA GLN A 118 35.17 9.19 -9.26
C GLN A 118 35.25 7.95 -10.19
N GLY A 119 36.10 8.00 -11.22
CA GLY A 119 36.36 6.86 -12.12
C GLY A 119 36.99 5.66 -11.40
N TYR A 120 37.91 5.90 -10.47
CA TYR A 120 38.52 4.84 -9.65
C TYR A 120 37.49 4.18 -8.72
N LEU A 121 36.62 4.97 -8.08
CA LEU A 121 35.54 4.45 -7.22
C LEU A 121 34.58 3.56 -8.03
N LEU A 122 34.19 4.01 -9.23
CA LEU A 122 33.35 3.25 -10.14
C LEU A 122 33.98 1.92 -10.59
N LYS A 123 35.26 1.96 -10.99
CA LYS A 123 35.93 0.81 -11.59
C LYS A 123 36.36 -0.23 -10.55
N ASN A 124 36.90 0.22 -9.42
CA ASN A 124 37.56 -0.65 -8.46
C ASN A 124 36.71 -1.00 -7.24
N ILE A 125 35.66 -0.22 -6.94
CA ILE A 125 34.80 -0.45 -5.78
C ILE A 125 33.46 -1.01 -6.24
N MET A 126 32.76 -0.36 -7.18
CA MET A 126 31.43 -0.81 -7.63
C MET A 126 31.43 -2.13 -8.44
N GLN A 127 32.50 -2.45 -9.17
CA GLN A 127 32.60 -3.73 -9.88
C GLN A 127 33.03 -4.89 -8.97
N LYS A 128 33.78 -4.60 -7.90
CA LYS A 128 34.17 -5.60 -6.89
C LYS A 128 33.00 -5.92 -5.95
N THR A 129 32.19 -4.95 -5.54
CA THR A 129 30.95 -5.23 -4.76
C THR A 129 29.97 -6.09 -5.55
N LYS A 130 29.84 -5.88 -6.88
CA LYS A 130 28.97 -6.70 -7.73
C LYS A 130 29.44 -8.16 -7.90
N LYS A 131 30.75 -8.41 -7.80
CA LYS A 131 31.34 -9.78 -7.88
C LYS A 131 31.38 -10.49 -6.52
N ILE A 132 31.47 -9.74 -5.42
CA ILE A 132 31.47 -10.27 -4.04
C ILE A 132 30.03 -10.53 -3.55
N MET A 133 29.02 -9.79 -4.03
CA MET A 133 27.59 -10.01 -3.70
C MET A 133 27.01 -11.33 -4.25
N GLU A 134 27.70 -12.04 -5.15
CA GLU A 134 27.27 -13.36 -5.65
C GLU A 134 27.94 -14.55 -4.92
N THR A 135 28.90 -14.35 -4.01
CA THR A 135 29.67 -15.46 -3.41
C THR A 135 29.86 -15.47 -1.90
N THR A 136 29.39 -14.47 -1.16
CA THR A 136 29.44 -14.49 0.32
C THR A 136 28.11 -14.06 0.90
N ALA A 137 27.13 -14.93 0.76
CA ALA A 137 26.22 -15.21 1.86
C ALA A 137 27.01 -16.04 2.88
N VAL A 138 26.74 -15.80 4.17
CA VAL A 138 27.28 -16.46 5.38
C VAL A 138 28.46 -15.72 6.03
N GLU A 139 28.22 -15.33 7.30
CA GLU A 139 29.10 -14.72 8.33
C GLU A 139 29.46 -13.22 8.11
N ASP A 140 29.25 -12.26 9.00
CA ASP A 140 29.17 -12.28 10.47
C ASP A 140 28.47 -11.00 10.99
N VAL A 141 27.62 -11.12 12.02
CA VAL A 141 26.93 -10.02 12.73
C VAL A 141 27.59 -9.78 14.08
N SER A 142 28.05 -8.55 14.35
CA SER A 142 28.15 -7.90 15.69
C SER A 142 28.92 -6.57 15.52
N THR A 143 28.61 -5.40 16.09
CA THR A 143 27.76 -4.92 17.20
C THR A 143 27.50 -3.41 16.99
N MET A 144 26.28 -2.90 17.17
CA MET A 144 26.03 -1.47 17.47
C MET A 144 24.90 -1.38 18.49
N SER A 145 25.21 -0.75 19.64
CA SER A 145 24.41 -0.78 20.87
C SER A 145 23.13 0.06 20.83
N ASN A 146 22.04 -0.55 21.30
CA ASN A 146 20.70 0.00 21.45
C ASN A 146 20.61 0.95 22.67
N THR A 147 21.16 2.16 22.57
CA THR A 147 21.09 3.18 23.65
C THR A 147 20.13 4.31 23.28
N PHE A 148 19.21 4.63 24.20
CA PHE A 148 18.25 5.72 24.04
C PHE A 148 18.97 7.05 23.76
N ARG A 149 18.64 7.68 22.63
CA ARG A 149 19.37 8.84 22.10
C ARG A 149 19.12 10.08 22.96
N GLY A 150 20.19 10.81 23.27
CA GLY A 150 20.14 12.02 24.09
C GLY A 150 19.53 13.23 23.38
N ALA A 151 19.09 14.23 24.16
CA ALA A 151 18.46 15.45 23.67
C ALA A 151 19.27 16.18 22.60
N ASP A 152 20.60 16.08 22.67
CA ASP A 152 21.54 16.72 21.75
C ASP A 152 21.38 16.21 20.30
N LEU A 153 21.13 14.90 20.12
CA LEU A 153 20.92 14.30 18.81
C LEU A 153 19.58 14.72 18.21
N ILE A 154 18.55 14.82 19.06
CA ILE A 154 17.20 15.24 18.67
C ILE A 154 17.18 16.73 18.32
N PHE A 155 17.84 17.56 19.13
CA PHE A 155 18.02 18.98 18.85
C PHE A 155 18.68 19.19 17.48
N ASN A 156 19.76 18.47 17.19
CA ASN A 156 20.44 18.56 15.90
C ASN A 156 19.60 18.02 14.75
N ARG A 157 18.79 16.97 14.97
CA ARG A 157 17.84 16.48 13.96
C ARG A 157 16.83 17.56 13.59
N ILE A 158 16.17 18.16 14.58
CA ILE A 158 15.20 19.26 14.36
C ILE A 158 15.87 20.46 13.68
N LEU A 159 17.11 20.77 14.06
CA LEU A 159 17.87 21.86 13.46
C LEU A 159 18.14 21.64 11.96
N HIS A 160 18.42 20.40 11.53
CA HIS A 160 18.84 20.10 10.17
C HIS A 160 17.74 19.55 9.26
N ASP A 161 16.65 19.02 9.82
CA ASP A 161 15.54 18.46 9.07
C ASP A 161 14.65 19.57 8.49
N LYS A 162 14.69 19.72 7.16
CA LYS A 162 13.91 20.76 6.44
C LYS A 162 12.41 20.46 6.40
N SER A 163 11.98 19.26 6.77
CA SER A 163 10.56 18.90 6.83
C SER A 163 9.88 19.38 8.13
N ILE A 164 10.66 19.78 9.14
CA ILE A 164 10.16 20.25 10.43
C ILE A 164 10.13 21.79 10.44
N ASP A 165 8.93 22.37 10.59
CA ASP A 165 8.81 23.80 10.83
C ASP A 165 9.26 24.15 12.26
N ARG A 166 10.45 24.74 12.36
CA ARG A 166 11.09 25.10 13.65
C ARG A 166 10.29 26.13 14.45
N SER A 167 9.44 26.93 13.80
CA SER A 167 8.60 27.91 14.49
C SER A 167 7.54 27.24 15.39
N GLN A 168 7.22 25.98 15.09
CA GLN A 168 6.23 25.19 15.82
C GLN A 168 6.84 24.22 16.84
N VAL A 169 8.16 24.31 17.03
CA VAL A 169 8.88 23.42 17.96
C VAL A 169 9.07 24.11 19.30
N ILE A 170 8.73 23.39 20.37
CA ILE A 170 8.89 23.81 21.76
C ILE A 170 9.82 22.83 22.48
N ILE A 171 10.73 23.36 23.30
CA ILE A 171 11.65 22.58 24.12
C ILE A 171 11.22 22.69 25.58
N GLY A 172 10.89 21.56 26.20
CA GLY A 172 10.67 21.45 27.63
C GLY A 172 11.98 21.16 28.36
N TYR A 173 12.43 22.06 29.23
CA TYR A 173 13.64 21.89 30.03
C TYR A 173 13.38 22.08 31.52
N GLU A 174 14.20 21.44 32.34
CA GLU A 174 14.10 21.52 33.81
C GLU A 174 14.99 22.64 34.36
N ASP A 175 14.38 23.63 35.01
CA ASP A 175 15.09 24.68 35.75
C ASP A 175 15.42 24.22 37.19
N ARG A 176 16.49 24.78 37.77
CA ARG A 176 16.98 24.40 39.12
C ARG A 176 16.03 24.76 40.25
N PHE A 177 15.14 25.75 40.05
CA PHE A 177 14.36 26.33 41.13
C PHE A 177 12.85 26.28 40.88
N THR A 178 12.42 26.20 39.62
CA THR A 178 11.00 26.38 39.25
C THR A 178 10.38 25.20 38.51
N GLY A 179 11.13 24.12 38.26
CA GLY A 179 10.61 22.92 37.60
C GLY A 179 10.69 22.99 36.06
N ILE A 180 9.76 22.32 35.36
CA ILE A 180 9.80 22.25 33.89
C ILE A 180 9.26 23.56 33.28
N HIS A 181 10.05 24.17 32.41
CA HIS A 181 9.69 25.32 31.59
C HIS A 181 9.75 24.98 30.10
N GLU A 182 8.94 25.69 29.32
CA GLU A 182 8.90 25.58 27.87
C GLU A 182 9.50 26.83 27.22
N ILE A 183 10.26 26.63 26.15
CA ILE A 183 10.82 27.71 25.33
C ILE A 183 10.69 27.33 23.85
N ALA A 184 10.41 28.32 23.00
CA ALA A 184 10.39 28.10 21.56
C ALA A 184 11.79 27.66 21.08
N PHE A 185 11.84 26.73 20.12
CA PHE A 185 13.10 26.19 19.62
C PHE A 185 14.04 27.26 19.06
N ASN A 186 13.48 28.29 18.41
CA ASN A 186 14.23 29.42 17.86
C ASN A 186 14.78 30.38 18.94
N GLU A 187 14.22 30.34 20.15
CA GLU A 187 14.65 31.17 21.28
C GLU A 187 15.63 30.43 22.21
N PHE A 188 15.81 29.13 21.99
CA PHE A 188 16.71 28.31 22.79
C PHE A 188 18.19 28.63 22.52
N LYS A 189 18.92 28.94 23.58
CA LYS A 189 20.35 29.29 23.56
C LYS A 189 21.16 28.29 24.37
N LYS A 190 22.19 27.69 23.77
CA LYS A 190 23.07 26.74 24.47
C LYS A 190 23.98 27.49 25.44
N VAL A 191 24.32 26.86 26.58
CA VAL A 191 25.24 27.42 27.60
C VAL A 191 26.59 27.84 27.01
N HIS A 192 27.10 27.11 26.01
CA HIS A 192 28.38 27.42 25.39
C HIS A 192 28.34 28.64 24.45
N GLU A 193 27.15 29.18 24.17
CA GLU A 193 26.94 30.34 23.29
C GLU A 193 26.64 31.62 24.11
N HIS A 194 26.13 31.51 25.34
CA HIS A 194 25.76 32.65 26.20
C HIS A 194 25.85 32.33 27.70
N GLU A 195 26.23 33.30 28.54
CA GLU A 195 26.35 33.18 30.02
C GLU A 195 25.08 32.67 30.73
N TYR A 196 23.90 32.76 30.09
CA TYR A 196 22.59 32.37 30.64
C TYR A 196 21.88 31.27 29.85
N GLY A 197 22.60 30.48 29.04
CA GLY A 197 22.00 29.40 28.24
C GLY A 197 21.50 28.19 29.05
N VAL A 198 20.63 27.37 28.46
CA VAL A 198 20.10 26.15 29.08
C VAL A 198 20.99 24.94 28.70
N PRO A 199 21.52 24.17 29.67
CA PRO A 199 22.31 22.98 29.37
C PRO A 199 21.47 21.89 28.69
N MET A 200 22.03 21.24 27.66
CA MET A 200 21.32 20.22 26.85
C MET A 200 20.82 19.04 27.69
N HIS A 201 21.58 18.65 28.72
CA HIS A 201 21.19 17.56 29.62
C HIS A 201 19.94 17.89 30.47
N ARG A 202 19.45 19.13 30.48
CA ARG A 202 18.24 19.54 31.18
C ARG A 202 17.00 19.53 30.31
N ILE A 203 17.15 19.34 29.00
CA ILE A 203 16.01 19.11 28.13
C ILE A 203 15.37 17.79 28.52
N ARG A 204 14.07 17.86 28.81
CA ARG A 204 13.22 16.74 29.19
C ARG A 204 12.35 16.29 28.03
N TYR A 205 11.86 17.19 27.18
CA TYR A 205 11.11 16.80 25.99
C TYR A 205 11.20 17.82 24.84
N PHE A 206 10.86 17.37 23.63
CA PHE A 206 10.58 18.22 22.47
C PHE A 206 9.12 18.06 22.08
N LYS A 207 8.45 19.18 21.77
CA LYS A 207 7.11 19.22 21.21
C LYS A 207 7.14 19.82 19.81
N ILE A 208 6.33 19.29 18.90
CA ILE A 208 6.09 19.86 17.57
C ILE A 208 4.58 19.97 17.42
N ASN A 209 4.06 21.15 17.08
CA ASN A 209 2.61 21.42 16.96
C ASN A 209 1.83 21.03 18.24
N GLY A 210 2.44 21.19 19.42
CA GLY A 210 1.82 20.84 20.71
C GLY A 210 1.97 19.36 21.15
N CYS A 211 2.41 18.46 20.27
CA CYS A 211 2.59 17.04 20.56
C CYS A 211 4.03 16.72 20.99
N ILE A 212 4.20 15.92 22.04
CA ILE A 212 5.53 15.47 22.50
C ILE A 212 6.09 14.44 21.51
N VAL A 213 7.19 14.79 20.84
CA VAL A 213 7.84 13.95 19.82
C VAL A 213 9.11 13.26 20.32
N TRP A 214 9.63 13.71 21.46
CA TRP A 214 10.72 13.05 22.18
C TRP A 214 10.60 13.39 23.66
N ASP A 215 10.73 12.39 24.55
CA ASP A 215 10.65 12.56 26.00
C ASP A 215 11.71 11.70 26.69
N ARG A 216 12.55 12.36 27.49
CA ARG A 216 13.67 11.74 28.19
C ARG A 216 13.24 10.84 29.33
N THR A 217 12.21 11.22 30.06
CA THR A 217 11.70 10.47 31.22
C THR A 217 10.94 9.24 30.74
N ARG A 218 10.15 9.39 29.67
CA ARG A 218 9.34 8.30 29.08
C ARG A 218 10.12 7.46 28.06
N LYS A 219 11.38 7.80 27.78
CA LYS A 219 12.21 7.23 26.70
C LYS A 219 11.49 7.18 25.34
N LEU A 220 10.71 8.21 25.05
CA LEU A 220 9.96 8.36 23.80
C LEU A 220 10.84 9.04 22.74
N ASP A 221 10.87 8.52 21.53
CA ASP A 221 11.62 9.09 20.40
C ASP A 221 10.91 8.79 19.08
N ILE A 222 9.94 9.63 18.75
CA ILE A 222 9.12 9.56 17.53
C ILE A 222 9.90 10.05 16.32
N LEU A 223 10.80 11.03 16.53
CA LEU A 223 11.55 11.68 15.44
C LEU A 223 12.60 10.77 14.79
N THR A 224 13.11 9.79 15.52
CA THR A 224 14.17 8.93 15.00
C THR A 224 13.90 7.42 15.18
N GLY A 225 12.69 7.05 15.56
CA GLY A 225 12.15 5.69 15.45
C GLY A 225 12.59 4.73 16.55
N SER A 226 12.45 5.11 17.83
CA SER A 226 12.45 4.11 18.90
C SER A 226 11.18 4.22 19.74
N GLU A 227 10.11 3.62 19.24
CA GLU A 227 9.14 3.00 20.13
C GLU A 227 9.80 1.73 20.66
N GLN A 228 10.15 1.72 21.95
CA GLN A 228 10.50 0.47 22.61
C GLN A 228 9.22 -0.37 22.73
N GLN A 229 9.07 -1.32 21.82
CA GLN A 229 8.35 -2.55 22.10
C GLN A 229 8.96 -3.15 23.39
N ASN A 230 8.15 -3.34 24.41
CA ASN A 230 8.49 -4.25 25.50
C ASN A 230 8.43 -5.68 24.94
N GLU A 231 9.43 -6.08 24.16
CA GLU A 231 9.70 -7.49 23.88
C GLU A 231 10.64 -8.00 24.98
N THR A 232 10.08 -8.79 25.87
CA THR A 232 10.81 -9.83 26.61
C THR A 232 11.69 -10.59 25.63
N THR A 233 12.98 -10.69 25.93
CA THR A 233 13.98 -11.47 25.20
C THR A 233 13.48 -12.88 24.93
N TYR A 234 13.08 -13.14 23.69
CA TYR A 234 13.03 -14.46 23.09
C TYR A 234 14.06 -14.51 21.97
N ASP A 235 14.68 -15.69 21.82
CA ASP A 235 15.75 -16.01 20.90
C ASP A 235 15.53 -15.50 19.47
N THR A 236 16.64 -15.25 18.78
CA THR A 236 16.71 -15.03 17.33
C THR A 236 16.17 -16.23 16.57
N GLU A 237 14.86 -16.29 16.37
CA GLU A 237 14.25 -17.10 15.33
C GLU A 237 14.20 -16.28 14.03
N GLU A 238 14.77 -16.84 12.96
CA GLU A 238 14.65 -16.31 11.61
C GLU A 238 13.16 -16.16 11.25
N ARG A 239 12.67 -14.91 11.14
CA ARG A 239 11.29 -14.67 10.72
C ARG A 239 11.12 -15.24 9.30
N PRO A 240 10.09 -16.07 9.05
CA PRO A 240 9.87 -16.66 7.74
C PRO A 240 9.69 -15.59 6.66
N ILE A 241 10.38 -15.74 5.53
CA ILE A 241 10.26 -14.85 4.39
C ILE A 241 8.86 -15.03 3.79
N LEU A 242 8.00 -14.01 3.94
CA LEU A 242 6.69 -13.99 3.29
C LEU A 242 6.86 -13.97 1.77
N VAL A 243 6.07 -14.78 1.09
CA VAL A 243 5.91 -14.79 -0.37
C VAL A 243 4.43 -14.64 -0.75
N GLN A 244 4.13 -14.36 -2.01
CA GLN A 244 2.74 -14.34 -2.47
C GLN A 244 2.10 -15.73 -2.32
N GLY A 245 0.91 -15.79 -1.73
CA GLY A 245 0.22 -17.07 -1.53
C GLY A 245 -0.93 -17.01 -0.54
N LEU A 246 -1.47 -18.19 -0.26
CA LEU A 246 -2.50 -18.44 0.75
C LEU A 246 -1.81 -18.85 2.06
N TYR A 247 -2.11 -18.19 3.16
CA TYR A 247 -1.54 -18.46 4.49
C TYR A 247 -2.62 -18.90 5.46
N HIS A 248 -2.20 -19.67 6.45
CA HIS A 248 -2.98 -20.06 7.61
C HIS A 248 -2.09 -20.09 8.85
N PHE A 249 -2.60 -19.69 10.01
CA PHE A 249 -1.83 -19.71 11.25
C PHE A 249 -1.85 -21.10 11.87
N ASP A 250 -0.69 -21.74 11.97
CA ASP A 250 -0.55 -23.04 12.61
C ASP A 250 -0.38 -22.84 14.12
N GLN A 251 -1.38 -23.28 14.87
CA GLN A 251 -1.41 -23.17 16.33
C GLN A 251 -0.33 -24.00 17.03
N SER A 252 0.11 -25.11 16.43
CA SER A 252 1.15 -25.96 17.03
C SER A 252 2.54 -25.35 16.86
N LEU A 253 2.76 -24.67 15.74
CA LEU A 253 4.03 -24.04 15.39
C LEU A 253 4.06 -22.53 15.70
N GLN A 254 2.95 -21.95 16.15
CA GLN A 254 2.79 -20.52 16.46
C GLN A 254 3.28 -19.61 15.33
N GLN A 255 3.01 -19.99 14.08
CA GLN A 255 3.49 -19.27 12.90
C GLN A 255 2.50 -19.31 11.74
N TRP A 256 2.59 -18.31 10.86
CA TRP A 256 1.87 -18.28 9.59
C TRP A 256 2.54 -19.21 8.57
N ILE A 257 1.81 -20.23 8.11
CA ILE A 257 2.29 -21.22 7.15
C ILE A 257 1.59 -21.03 5.81
N ILE A 258 2.40 -20.95 4.76
CA ILE A 258 1.90 -20.95 3.38
C ILE A 258 1.33 -22.32 3.01
N GLN A 259 0.15 -22.30 2.41
CA GLN A 259 -0.60 -23.49 2.01
C GLN A 259 -0.20 -23.90 0.59
N TYR A 260 0.33 -25.11 0.45
CA TYR A 260 0.70 -25.72 -0.83
C TYR A 260 0.06 -27.10 -1.03
N PRO A 261 -0.18 -27.52 -2.29
CA PRO A 261 -0.15 -26.70 -3.50
C PRO A 261 -1.37 -25.78 -3.59
N HIS A 262 -1.21 -24.55 -4.08
CA HIS A 262 -2.36 -23.71 -4.43
C HIS A 262 -2.86 -24.10 -5.83
N ILE A 263 -4.16 -24.34 -5.94
CA ILE A 263 -4.82 -24.64 -7.23
C ILE A 263 -5.12 -23.30 -7.91
N THR A 264 -4.62 -23.12 -9.13
CA THR A 264 -4.91 -21.93 -9.93
C THR A 264 -6.32 -22.02 -10.51
N LEU A 265 -6.98 -20.89 -10.78
CA LEU A 265 -8.31 -20.90 -11.41
C LEU A 265 -8.34 -21.60 -12.78
N THR A 266 -7.23 -21.60 -13.51
CA THR A 266 -7.13 -22.25 -14.83
C THR A 266 -7.00 -23.76 -14.74
N SER A 267 -6.49 -24.29 -13.62
CA SER A 267 -6.37 -25.73 -13.40
C SER A 267 -7.60 -26.32 -12.71
N ASP A 268 -8.45 -25.48 -12.13
CA ASP A 268 -9.66 -25.92 -11.44
C ASP A 268 -10.82 -26.21 -12.40
N ASN A 269 -11.41 -27.40 -12.27
CA ASN A 269 -12.61 -27.78 -13.00
C ASN A 269 -13.85 -27.62 -12.09
N PRO A 270 -14.71 -26.59 -12.30
CA PRO A 270 -15.85 -26.30 -11.43
C PRO A 270 -16.82 -27.47 -11.24
N LYS A 271 -16.85 -28.43 -12.19
CA LYS A 271 -17.77 -29.57 -12.17
C LYS A 271 -17.29 -30.72 -11.27
N VAL A 272 -16.01 -30.75 -10.92
CA VAL A 272 -15.42 -31.79 -10.05
C VAL A 272 -15.57 -31.32 -8.60
N PRO A 273 -16.12 -32.11 -7.66
CA PRO A 273 -16.13 -31.73 -6.24
C PRO A 273 -14.70 -31.64 -5.69
N SER A 274 -14.42 -30.62 -4.87
CA SER A 274 -13.16 -30.60 -4.11
C SER A 274 -13.20 -31.63 -2.99
N THR A 275 -12.05 -32.25 -2.69
CA THR A 275 -11.94 -33.30 -1.66
C THR A 275 -11.45 -32.78 -0.31
N ASN A 276 -10.87 -31.57 -0.24
CA ASN A 276 -10.11 -31.09 0.94
C ASN A 276 -10.48 -29.65 1.37
N GLU A 277 -11.66 -29.14 0.98
CA GLU A 277 -12.06 -27.73 1.19
C GLU A 277 -13.46 -27.61 1.78
N THR A 278 -13.62 -26.60 2.63
CA THR A 278 -14.90 -26.14 3.18
C THR A 278 -15.62 -25.24 2.18
N CYS A 279 -16.93 -25.40 2.05
CA CYS A 279 -17.75 -24.53 1.21
C CYS A 279 -17.88 -23.12 1.84
N LEU A 280 -18.19 -22.13 1.00
CA LEU A 280 -18.64 -20.82 1.50
C LEU A 280 -19.89 -21.03 2.38
N PRO A 281 -19.99 -20.39 3.56
CA PRO A 281 -21.15 -20.54 4.41
C PRO A 281 -22.42 -20.00 3.73
N GLU A 282 -23.56 -20.59 4.05
CA GLU A 282 -24.87 -20.15 3.53
C GLU A 282 -25.11 -18.68 3.88
N ARG A 283 -24.98 -18.33 5.17
CA ARG A 283 -24.95 -16.96 5.64
C ARG A 283 -23.51 -16.48 5.73
N CYS A 284 -23.15 -15.46 4.95
CA CYS A 284 -21.79 -14.96 4.84
C CYS A 284 -21.73 -13.46 5.15
N HIS A 285 -20.89 -13.09 6.11
CA HIS A 285 -20.57 -11.71 6.45
C HIS A 285 -19.29 -11.26 5.73
N ILE A 286 -19.47 -10.38 4.76
CA ILE A 286 -18.41 -9.84 3.90
C ILE A 286 -18.17 -8.37 4.28
N VAL A 287 -16.92 -7.97 4.46
CA VAL A 287 -16.51 -6.58 4.65
C VAL A 287 -15.52 -6.18 3.56
N THR A 288 -15.64 -4.96 3.03
CA THR A 288 -14.60 -4.38 2.17
C THR A 288 -14.21 -2.98 2.61
N TRP A 289 -12.91 -2.68 2.54
CA TRP A 289 -12.36 -1.43 3.02
C TRP A 289 -11.05 -1.04 2.32
N ASN A 290 -11.04 0.12 1.66
CA ASN A 290 -9.80 0.82 1.34
C ASN A 290 -9.29 1.49 2.64
N ILE A 291 -8.14 1.05 3.15
CA ILE A 291 -7.65 1.43 4.49
C ILE A 291 -6.72 2.64 4.51
N LEU A 292 -6.51 3.28 3.35
CA LEU A 292 -5.62 4.44 3.15
C LEU A 292 -4.17 4.16 3.58
N PHE A 293 -3.31 3.95 2.59
CA PHE A 293 -1.86 3.82 2.83
C PHE A 293 -1.25 5.13 3.38
N ASP A 294 -0.03 5.05 3.90
CA ASP A 294 0.62 6.12 4.67
C ASP A 294 1.71 6.91 3.90
N TYR A 295 1.78 6.76 2.58
CA TYR A 295 2.80 7.39 1.73
C TYR A 295 2.64 8.89 1.50
N TYR A 296 1.46 9.44 1.77
CA TYR A 296 1.18 10.87 1.62
C TYR A 296 0.78 11.44 2.97
N GLN A 297 1.56 12.41 3.45
CA GLN A 297 1.26 13.18 4.67
C GLN A 297 0.92 12.32 5.91
N PRO A 298 1.73 11.32 6.29
CA PRO A 298 1.45 10.42 7.42
C PRO A 298 1.20 11.19 8.74
N ALA A 299 1.85 12.34 8.92
CA ALA A 299 1.67 13.21 10.08
C ALA A 299 0.29 13.89 10.16
N LEU A 300 -0.45 13.99 9.05
CA LEU A 300 -1.80 14.59 9.01
C LEU A 300 -2.90 13.54 9.16
N ILE A 301 -2.61 12.28 8.87
CA ILE A 301 -3.60 11.19 8.86
C ILE A 301 -3.45 10.21 10.03
N TYR A 302 -2.51 10.42 10.95
CA TYR A 302 -2.39 9.65 12.21
C TYR A 302 -2.46 8.12 12.01
N THR A 303 -1.60 7.60 11.13
CA THR A 303 -1.62 6.22 10.64
C THR A 303 -1.67 5.17 11.76
N SER A 304 -0.85 5.28 12.80
CA SER A 304 -0.79 4.30 13.88
C SER A 304 -2.13 4.14 14.60
N GLN A 305 -2.80 5.26 14.91
CA GLN A 305 -4.11 5.31 15.54
C GLN A 305 -5.19 4.71 14.61
N ARG A 306 -5.17 5.11 13.33
CA ARG A 306 -6.10 4.58 12.33
C ARG A 306 -5.99 3.07 12.16
N TYR A 307 -4.77 2.57 11.96
CA TYR A 307 -4.52 1.14 11.76
C TYR A 307 -4.98 0.32 12.98
N ARG A 308 -4.67 0.76 14.20
CA ARG A 308 -5.16 0.08 15.42
C ARG A 308 -6.68 0.06 15.45
N SER A 309 -7.32 1.19 15.17
CA SER A 309 -8.79 1.28 15.21
C SER A 309 -9.49 0.47 14.10
N ILE A 310 -8.89 0.37 12.92
CA ILE A 310 -9.35 -0.54 11.85
C ILE A 310 -9.30 -1.98 12.35
N LEU A 311 -8.18 -2.42 12.94
CA LEU A 311 -8.03 -3.77 13.49
C LEU A 311 -9.04 -4.04 14.61
N ASP A 312 -9.27 -3.09 15.51
CA ASP A 312 -10.27 -3.22 16.58
C ASP A 312 -11.70 -3.31 16.01
N THR A 313 -12.00 -2.57 14.94
CA THR A 313 -13.29 -2.67 14.23
C THR A 313 -13.48 -4.05 13.61
N LEU A 314 -12.48 -4.55 12.87
CA LEU A 314 -12.51 -5.90 12.28
C LEU A 314 -12.63 -6.99 13.35
N LYS A 315 -11.91 -6.85 14.46
CA LYS A 315 -12.00 -7.74 15.63
C LYS A 315 -13.40 -7.74 16.25
N SER A 316 -14.07 -6.60 16.33
CA SER A 316 -15.42 -6.52 16.89
C SER A 316 -16.47 -7.18 16.00
N LEU A 317 -16.26 -7.15 14.68
CA LEU A 317 -17.18 -7.67 13.69
C LEU A 317 -16.98 -9.17 13.40
N LEU A 318 -15.73 -9.65 13.47
CA LEU A 318 -15.32 -11.02 13.10
C LEU A 318 -15.95 -11.54 11.79
N PRO A 319 -15.88 -10.76 10.69
CA PRO A 319 -16.50 -11.14 9.42
C PRO A 319 -15.91 -12.44 8.86
N ASP A 320 -16.72 -13.11 8.05
CA ASP A 320 -16.36 -14.35 7.35
C ASP A 320 -15.36 -14.06 6.21
N ILE A 321 -15.51 -12.90 5.55
CA ILE A 321 -14.61 -12.45 4.47
C ILE A 321 -14.25 -10.97 4.66
N ILE A 322 -12.96 -10.64 4.53
CA ILE A 322 -12.47 -9.26 4.52
C ILE A 322 -11.69 -9.00 3.23
N CYS A 323 -12.11 -8.00 2.46
CA CYS A 323 -11.45 -7.52 1.26
C CYS A 323 -10.84 -6.15 1.52
N LEU A 324 -9.52 -6.08 1.71
CA LEU A 324 -8.82 -4.82 1.96
C LEU A 324 -8.09 -4.32 0.71
N GLN A 325 -8.09 -3.00 0.51
CA GLN A 325 -7.31 -2.30 -0.50
C GLN A 325 -6.34 -1.31 0.16
N GLU A 326 -5.27 -0.93 -0.53
CA GLU A 326 -4.21 -0.03 -0.02
C GLU A 326 -3.44 -0.56 1.19
N VAL A 327 -3.28 -1.88 1.26
CA VAL A 327 -2.53 -2.53 2.33
C VAL A 327 -1.03 -2.36 2.11
N THR A 328 -0.34 -1.83 3.10
CA THR A 328 1.12 -1.73 3.15
C THR A 328 1.73 -2.88 3.96
N TYR A 329 3.04 -3.09 3.82
CA TYR A 329 3.77 -4.08 4.63
C TYR A 329 3.62 -3.82 6.14
N ASN A 330 3.61 -2.54 6.56
CA ASN A 330 3.44 -2.16 7.96
C ASN A 330 2.07 -2.59 8.51
N PHE A 331 0.99 -2.35 7.76
CA PHE A 331 -0.34 -2.81 8.16
C PHE A 331 -0.41 -4.33 8.19
N LEU A 332 0.16 -5.00 7.18
CA LEU A 332 0.19 -6.47 7.14
C LEU A 332 0.88 -7.05 8.38
N ASN A 333 2.02 -6.49 8.80
CA ASN A 333 2.70 -6.94 10.01
C ASN A 333 1.86 -6.73 11.28
N LEU A 334 1.15 -5.61 11.41
CA LEU A 334 0.24 -5.42 12.55
C LEU A 334 -0.88 -6.47 12.53
N LEU A 335 -1.50 -6.68 11.37
CA LEU A 335 -2.58 -7.64 11.19
C LEU A 335 -2.15 -9.07 11.53
N LEU A 336 -0.99 -9.53 11.04
CA LEU A 336 -0.49 -10.89 11.28
C LEU A 336 -0.16 -11.17 12.76
N ASN A 337 0.07 -10.11 13.56
CA ASN A 337 0.32 -10.20 15.00
C ASN A 337 -0.96 -10.14 15.86
N GLU A 338 -2.14 -9.96 15.24
CA GLU A 338 -3.38 -9.92 16.00
C GLU A 338 -3.78 -11.34 16.48
N ILE A 339 -3.86 -11.50 17.81
CA ILE A 339 -4.24 -12.77 18.46
C ILE A 339 -5.59 -13.28 17.95
N TRP A 340 -6.58 -12.39 17.77
CA TRP A 340 -7.90 -12.81 17.29
C TRP A 340 -7.84 -13.42 15.89
N LEU A 341 -6.92 -12.97 15.03
CA LEU A 341 -6.75 -13.52 13.69
C LEU A 341 -6.10 -14.91 13.76
N GLN A 342 -5.11 -15.07 14.64
CA GLN A 342 -4.41 -16.32 14.87
C GLN A 342 -5.34 -17.39 15.46
N GLU A 343 -6.17 -17.04 16.45
CA GLU A 343 -7.04 -17.97 17.19
C GLU A 343 -8.34 -18.34 16.47
N ASN A 344 -8.85 -17.52 15.56
CA ASN A 344 -10.15 -17.73 14.91
C ASN A 344 -10.07 -18.41 13.53
N ASN A 345 -9.03 -19.22 13.29
CA ASN A 345 -8.90 -20.07 12.10
C ASN A 345 -9.04 -19.29 10.77
N TYR A 346 -8.28 -18.20 10.64
CA TYR A 346 -8.27 -17.38 9.44
C TYR A 346 -7.30 -17.91 8.38
N TYR A 347 -7.68 -17.69 7.12
CA TYR A 347 -6.86 -17.86 5.92
C TYR A 347 -6.65 -16.50 5.26
N ILE A 348 -5.47 -16.25 4.70
CA ILE A 348 -5.12 -14.95 4.10
C ILE A 348 -4.45 -15.14 2.74
N ILE A 349 -5.00 -14.52 1.69
CA ILE A 349 -4.32 -14.37 0.40
C ILE A 349 -3.51 -13.09 0.43
N ILE A 350 -2.19 -13.21 0.36
CA ILE A 350 -1.24 -12.08 0.38
C ILE A 350 -0.66 -11.88 -1.03
N MET A 351 -0.75 -10.65 -1.54
CA MET A 351 -0.15 -10.27 -2.82
C MET A 351 1.33 -9.93 -2.71
N LYS A 352 2.10 -10.21 -3.77
CA LYS A 352 3.53 -9.88 -3.82
C LYS A 352 3.80 -8.38 -3.61
N ASN A 353 2.94 -7.50 -4.14
CA ASN A 353 3.13 -6.05 -4.03
C ASN A 353 3.10 -5.54 -2.58
N ILE A 354 2.50 -6.27 -1.63
CA ILE A 354 2.56 -5.88 -0.21
C ILE A 354 3.92 -6.19 0.39
N ILE A 355 4.56 -7.27 -0.08
CA ILE A 355 5.79 -7.83 0.51
C ILE A 355 7.06 -7.28 -0.15
N ASP A 356 6.96 -6.78 -1.38
CA ASP A 356 8.09 -6.27 -2.17
C ASP A 356 8.64 -4.96 -1.57
N SER A 357 9.47 -5.09 -0.52
CA SER A 357 10.08 -3.99 0.24
C SER A 357 11.08 -3.16 -0.56
N ASP A 358 11.54 -3.69 -1.70
CA ASP A 358 12.54 -3.04 -2.56
C ASP A 358 11.96 -1.91 -3.41
N LYS A 359 10.62 -1.78 -3.47
CA LYS A 359 9.94 -0.70 -4.17
C LYS A 359 9.49 0.37 -3.18
N GLU A 360 10.00 1.58 -3.37
CA GLU A 360 9.45 2.77 -2.69
C GLU A 360 7.92 2.82 -2.92
N LYS A 361 7.16 2.91 -1.82
CA LYS A 361 5.69 3.06 -1.81
C LYS A 361 4.90 1.85 -2.36
N SER A 362 5.28 0.63 -1.97
CA SER A 362 4.58 -0.59 -2.41
C SER A 362 3.37 -0.97 -1.54
N TYR A 363 2.18 -1.02 -2.14
CA TYR A 363 0.93 -1.45 -1.50
C TYR A 363 0.18 -2.47 -2.37
N GLY A 364 -0.79 -3.15 -1.77
CA GLY A 364 -1.61 -4.14 -2.48
C GLY A 364 -2.97 -4.37 -1.82
N GLN A 365 -3.52 -5.56 -2.06
CA GLN A 365 -4.82 -6.00 -1.54
C GLN A 365 -4.66 -7.29 -0.73
N LEU A 366 -5.56 -7.49 0.23
CA LEU A 366 -5.69 -8.74 0.97
C LEU A 366 -7.09 -9.30 0.82
N MET A 367 -7.20 -10.62 0.79
CA MET A 367 -8.45 -11.32 1.03
C MET A 367 -8.27 -12.25 2.22
N ILE A 368 -9.07 -12.06 3.26
CA ILE A 368 -9.01 -12.80 4.52
C ILE A 368 -10.32 -13.59 4.66
N MET A 369 -10.25 -14.85 5.05
CA MET A 369 -11.40 -15.75 5.15
C MET A 369 -11.38 -16.51 6.49
N LYS A 370 -12.51 -16.55 7.20
CA LYS A 370 -12.65 -17.21 8.50
C LYS A 370 -13.19 -18.63 8.34
N ASN A 371 -12.55 -19.63 8.93
CA ASN A 371 -13.03 -21.03 8.94
C ASN A 371 -13.11 -21.75 7.58
N PHE A 372 -12.84 -21.06 6.47
CA PHE A 372 -12.82 -21.67 5.15
C PHE A 372 -11.74 -21.06 4.26
N ARG A 373 -11.29 -21.86 3.29
CA ARG A 373 -10.32 -21.45 2.27
C ARG A 373 -10.91 -21.55 0.87
N PRO A 374 -10.40 -20.76 -0.09
CA PRO A 374 -10.84 -20.89 -1.47
C PRO A 374 -10.46 -22.25 -2.03
N ARG A 375 -11.27 -22.67 -2.99
CA ARG A 375 -11.03 -23.84 -3.81
C ARG A 375 -9.89 -23.65 -4.79
N SER A 376 -9.87 -22.49 -5.40
CA SER A 376 -8.77 -22.05 -6.25
C SER A 376 -8.72 -20.53 -6.19
N PHE A 377 -7.55 -19.98 -6.42
CA PHE A 377 -7.42 -18.54 -6.54
C PHE A 377 -6.38 -18.18 -7.59
N SER A 378 -6.50 -16.97 -8.14
CA SER A 378 -5.46 -16.37 -8.96
C SER A 378 -5.34 -14.89 -8.63
N ILE A 379 -4.11 -14.38 -8.75
CA ILE A 379 -3.83 -12.95 -8.78
C ILE A 379 -3.62 -12.58 -10.24
N CYS A 380 -4.45 -11.66 -10.74
CA CYS A 380 -4.50 -11.33 -12.16
C CYS A 380 -4.19 -9.84 -12.38
N PRO A 381 -3.39 -9.47 -13.40
CA PRO A 381 -3.22 -8.08 -13.77
C PRO A 381 -4.54 -7.47 -14.27
N LEU A 382 -4.82 -6.21 -13.88
CA LEU A 382 -5.98 -5.46 -14.38
C LEU A 382 -5.81 -5.05 -15.84
N ASP A 383 -4.59 -4.65 -16.21
CA ASP A 383 -4.21 -4.13 -17.52
C ASP A 383 -3.87 -5.30 -18.47
N LEU A 384 -4.87 -6.08 -18.88
CA LEU A 384 -4.70 -7.09 -19.93
C LEU A 384 -5.10 -6.47 -21.27
N SER A 385 -4.14 -6.35 -22.19
CA SER A 385 -4.43 -5.96 -23.57
C SER A 385 -5.05 -7.15 -24.32
N ASP A 386 -6.02 -6.89 -25.21
CA ASP A 386 -6.67 -7.94 -26.01
C ASP A 386 -5.69 -8.73 -26.91
N ASN A 387 -4.46 -8.24 -27.10
CA ASN A 387 -3.45 -8.83 -27.99
C ASN A 387 -2.59 -9.94 -27.34
N ASP A 388 -2.77 -10.21 -26.04
CA ASP A 388 -1.98 -11.25 -25.35
C ASP A 388 -2.60 -12.66 -25.47
N GLY A 389 -3.74 -12.78 -26.16
CA GLY A 389 -4.38 -14.03 -26.52
C GLY A 389 -4.24 -14.31 -28.02
N GLU A 390 -3.51 -15.38 -28.34
CA GLU A 390 -3.31 -15.98 -29.68
C GLU A 390 -2.18 -15.35 -30.53
N THR A 391 -1.07 -16.10 -30.64
CA THR A 391 0.09 -15.92 -31.53
C THR A 391 1.12 -14.82 -31.19
N ALA A 392 1.71 -14.85 -30.01
CA ALA A 392 2.98 -14.17 -29.77
C ALA A 392 4.17 -15.01 -30.27
N VAL A 393 4.48 -14.89 -31.56
CA VAL A 393 5.84 -15.12 -32.05
C VAL A 393 6.72 -14.04 -31.42
N ALA A 394 7.83 -14.46 -30.81
CA ALA A 394 8.73 -13.61 -30.04
C ALA A 394 9.33 -12.48 -30.89
N THR A 395 8.73 -11.30 -30.82
CA THR A 395 9.36 -10.04 -31.24
C THR A 395 9.09 -8.97 -30.18
N THR A 396 10.12 -8.72 -29.36
CA THR A 396 10.30 -7.52 -28.53
C THR A 396 9.05 -6.96 -27.86
N VAL A 397 8.56 -7.70 -26.86
CA VAL A 397 7.61 -7.18 -25.86
C VAL A 397 8.32 -6.09 -25.06
N THR A 398 7.94 -4.85 -25.29
CA THR A 398 8.20 -3.77 -24.33
C THR A 398 7.52 -4.20 -23.02
N LYS A 399 8.31 -4.47 -21.97
CA LYS A 399 7.79 -4.86 -20.64
C LYS A 399 6.83 -3.77 -20.15
N GLN A 400 5.53 -3.94 -20.38
CA GLN A 400 4.51 -3.10 -19.78
C GLN A 400 4.59 -3.32 -18.26
N LYS A 401 4.86 -2.24 -17.52
CA LYS A 401 4.89 -2.26 -16.07
C LYS A 401 3.46 -2.50 -15.60
N ILE A 402 3.15 -3.70 -15.12
CA ILE A 402 1.87 -4.03 -14.49
C ILE A 402 1.67 -3.04 -13.33
N THR A 403 0.58 -2.27 -13.37
CA THR A 403 0.34 -1.19 -12.41
C THR A 403 -0.63 -1.57 -11.30
N LYS A 404 -1.62 -2.41 -11.61
CA LYS A 404 -2.59 -2.94 -10.65
C LYS A 404 -2.94 -4.39 -10.96
N GLU A 405 -3.28 -5.13 -9.92
CA GLU A 405 -3.68 -6.53 -9.95
C GLU A 405 -4.96 -6.71 -9.12
N LEU A 406 -5.68 -7.81 -9.28
CA LEU A 406 -6.88 -8.18 -8.52
C LEU A 406 -6.76 -9.61 -8.00
N ILE A 407 -7.52 -9.93 -6.95
CA ILE A 407 -7.58 -11.29 -6.39
C ILE A 407 -8.92 -11.90 -6.80
N ILE A 408 -8.89 -13.05 -7.48
CA ILE A 408 -10.08 -13.87 -7.74
C ILE A 408 -9.95 -15.14 -6.91
N ALA A 409 -10.92 -15.40 -6.05
CA ALA A 409 -11.00 -16.58 -5.21
C ALA A 409 -12.31 -17.32 -5.47
N ARG A 410 -12.22 -18.58 -5.90
CA ARG A 410 -13.36 -19.45 -6.15
C ARG A 410 -13.73 -20.22 -4.90
N PHE A 411 -15.01 -20.28 -4.59
CA PHE A 411 -15.54 -21.08 -3.49
C PHE A 411 -16.57 -22.08 -3.99
N GLY A 412 -16.58 -23.26 -3.39
CA GLY A 412 -17.66 -24.22 -3.53
C GLY A 412 -18.87 -23.82 -2.70
N LEU A 413 -20.04 -24.23 -3.16
CA LEU A 413 -21.31 -24.15 -2.44
C LEU A 413 -21.88 -25.57 -2.25
N ASN A 414 -22.84 -25.73 -1.34
CA ASN A 414 -23.37 -27.03 -0.90
C ASN A 414 -23.92 -27.92 -2.02
N THR A 415 -24.29 -27.38 -3.20
CA THR A 415 -24.88 -28.14 -4.33
C THR A 415 -23.94 -28.37 -5.52
N LYS A 416 -22.62 -28.35 -5.32
CA LYS A 416 -21.60 -28.37 -6.39
C LYS A 416 -21.62 -27.14 -7.32
N ALA A 417 -22.36 -26.10 -6.95
CA ALA A 417 -22.21 -24.78 -7.56
C ALA A 417 -20.92 -24.12 -7.03
N THR A 418 -20.40 -23.15 -7.78
CA THR A 418 -19.28 -22.32 -7.35
C THR A 418 -19.62 -20.86 -7.48
N ILE A 419 -18.96 -20.03 -6.68
CA ILE A 419 -18.98 -18.57 -6.80
C ILE A 419 -17.55 -18.04 -6.73
N ASP A 420 -17.24 -17.11 -7.63
CA ASP A 420 -15.95 -16.41 -7.64
C ASP A 420 -16.11 -15.06 -6.92
N LEU A 421 -15.36 -14.84 -5.85
CA LEU A 421 -15.28 -13.55 -5.16
C LEU A 421 -14.04 -12.80 -5.63
N ILE A 422 -14.22 -11.55 -6.06
CA ILE A 422 -13.18 -10.75 -6.68
C ILE A 422 -12.93 -9.51 -5.84
N ASN A 423 -11.78 -9.46 -5.15
CA ASN A 423 -11.31 -8.24 -4.51
C ASN A 423 -10.57 -7.38 -5.55
N LEU A 424 -11.06 -6.16 -5.75
CA LEU A 424 -10.56 -5.22 -6.77
C LEU A 424 -10.28 -3.83 -6.19
N HIS A 425 -9.32 -3.17 -6.84
CA HIS A 425 -8.96 -1.78 -6.63
C HIS A 425 -8.65 -1.17 -8.00
N LEU A 426 -9.62 -0.56 -8.66
CA LEU A 426 -9.43 -0.02 -10.03
C LEU A 426 -8.55 1.23 -10.05
N HIS A 427 -8.13 1.70 -11.23
CA HIS A 427 -7.26 2.87 -11.34
C HIS A 427 -7.91 4.13 -10.75
N SER A 428 -7.21 4.76 -9.80
CA SER A 428 -7.55 6.07 -9.25
C SER A 428 -7.38 7.17 -10.30
N ASP A 429 -8.12 8.27 -10.15
CA ASP A 429 -8.08 9.44 -11.03
C ASP A 429 -6.70 10.12 -11.10
N LEU A 430 -5.79 9.80 -10.17
CA LEU A 430 -4.36 10.19 -10.25
C LEU A 430 -3.62 9.51 -11.42
N SER A 431 -4.17 8.44 -11.96
CA SER A 431 -3.58 7.70 -13.09
C SER A 431 -3.91 8.37 -14.42
N ARG A 432 -2.94 8.41 -15.34
CA ARG A 432 -3.20 8.85 -16.71
C ARG A 432 -4.24 7.96 -17.39
N ASN A 433 -5.25 8.59 -17.99
CA ASN A 433 -6.40 7.95 -18.65
C ASN A 433 -7.14 6.96 -17.72
N ALA A 434 -7.29 7.31 -16.44
CA ALA A 434 -7.89 6.44 -15.44
C ALA A 434 -9.29 5.94 -15.87
N SER A 435 -10.16 6.82 -16.35
CA SER A 435 -11.52 6.46 -16.77
C SER A 435 -11.52 5.45 -17.92
N GLU A 436 -10.70 5.65 -18.96
CA GLU A 436 -10.58 4.69 -20.07
C GLU A 436 -10.07 3.32 -19.60
N LYS A 437 -9.07 3.31 -18.70
CA LYS A 437 -8.54 2.07 -18.11
C LYS A 437 -9.60 1.34 -17.31
N ARG A 438 -10.37 2.06 -16.47
CA ARG A 438 -11.46 1.48 -15.69
C ARG A 438 -12.52 0.85 -16.59
N CYS A 439 -12.97 1.55 -17.63
CA CYS A 439 -13.92 1.00 -18.60
C CYS A 439 -13.38 -0.27 -19.27
N GLN A 440 -12.13 -0.25 -19.74
CA GLN A 440 -11.49 -1.41 -20.36
C GLN A 440 -11.39 -2.60 -19.39
N THR A 441 -10.95 -2.37 -18.14
CA THR A 441 -10.87 -3.42 -17.12
C THR A 441 -12.25 -4.01 -16.84
N LEU A 442 -13.29 -3.19 -16.67
CA LEU A 442 -14.66 -3.66 -16.42
C LEU A 442 -15.20 -4.48 -17.59
N GLU A 443 -15.06 -3.98 -18.82
CA GLU A 443 -15.46 -4.73 -20.00
C GLU A 443 -14.73 -6.07 -20.10
N ASN A 444 -13.43 -6.08 -19.88
CA ASN A 444 -12.62 -7.30 -19.96
C ASN A 444 -13.01 -8.30 -18.88
N LEU A 445 -13.31 -7.82 -17.67
CA LEU A 445 -13.79 -8.64 -16.57
C LEU A 445 -15.15 -9.26 -16.91
N PHE A 446 -16.13 -8.45 -17.31
CA PHE A 446 -17.46 -8.96 -17.68
C PHE A 446 -17.44 -9.87 -18.92
N LYS A 447 -16.57 -9.60 -19.91
CA LYS A 447 -16.36 -10.47 -21.08
C LYS A 447 -15.75 -11.82 -20.71
N LYS A 448 -14.87 -11.88 -19.70
CA LYS A 448 -14.23 -13.11 -19.25
C LYS A 448 -15.12 -13.93 -18.32
N MET A 449 -16.00 -13.28 -17.56
CA MET A 449 -16.85 -13.92 -16.54
C MET A 449 -18.24 -14.37 -17.06
N LYS A 450 -18.39 -14.60 -18.37
CA LYS A 450 -19.69 -14.68 -19.10
C LYS A 450 -20.75 -15.65 -18.57
N THR A 451 -20.44 -16.63 -17.72
CA THR A 451 -21.40 -17.71 -17.35
C THR A 451 -21.20 -18.32 -15.96
N SER A 452 -20.57 -17.62 -15.01
CA SER A 452 -20.31 -18.16 -13.66
C SER A 452 -20.94 -17.25 -12.61
N ASN A 453 -21.29 -17.79 -11.44
CA ASN A 453 -21.66 -16.92 -10.31
C ASN A 453 -20.40 -16.17 -9.87
N TYR A 454 -20.49 -14.84 -9.72
CA TYR A 454 -19.39 -14.05 -9.21
C TYR A 454 -19.84 -12.82 -8.47
N MET A 455 -18.96 -12.30 -7.63
CA MET A 455 -19.16 -11.07 -6.89
C MET A 455 -17.91 -10.19 -6.98
N LEU A 456 -18.07 -8.97 -7.46
CA LEU A 456 -17.05 -7.94 -7.49
C LEU A 456 -17.14 -7.10 -6.22
N ILE A 457 -16.03 -6.97 -5.50
CA ILE A 457 -15.95 -6.41 -4.15
C ILE A 457 -14.77 -5.45 -4.08
N GLY A 458 -15.00 -4.23 -3.62
CA GLY A 458 -13.92 -3.29 -3.29
C GLY A 458 -14.06 -1.94 -3.95
N ASP A 459 -12.93 -1.28 -4.16
CA ASP A 459 -12.83 0.11 -4.58
C ASP A 459 -12.80 0.25 -6.11
N PHE A 460 -13.92 0.65 -6.69
CA PHE A 460 -14.08 0.87 -8.12
C PHE A 460 -13.48 2.20 -8.59
N ASN A 461 -13.13 3.12 -7.69
CA ASN A 461 -12.56 4.43 -8.02
C ASN A 461 -13.40 5.32 -8.96
N PHE A 462 -14.70 5.06 -9.11
CA PHE A 462 -15.64 5.96 -9.79
C PHE A 462 -16.98 6.04 -9.05
N GLY A 463 -17.59 7.22 -9.09
CA GLY A 463 -18.90 7.49 -8.50
C GLY A 463 -20.05 7.30 -9.50
N ASP A 464 -21.28 7.49 -9.04
CA ASP A 464 -22.48 7.36 -9.87
C ASP A 464 -22.62 8.47 -10.94
N ASN A 465 -21.87 9.58 -10.81
CA ASN A 465 -21.83 10.65 -11.82
C ASN A 465 -20.84 10.39 -12.98
N ASN A 466 -20.03 9.33 -12.89
CA ASN A 466 -19.04 8.98 -13.91
C ASN A 466 -19.71 8.20 -15.06
N LEU A 467 -20.28 8.92 -16.02
CA LEU A 467 -21.13 8.34 -17.08
C LEU A 467 -20.47 7.23 -17.91
N LYS A 468 -19.16 7.31 -18.19
CA LYS A 468 -18.49 6.28 -19.01
C LYS A 468 -18.53 4.91 -18.33
N GLU A 469 -18.15 4.85 -17.06
CA GLU A 469 -18.13 3.64 -16.26
C GLU A 469 -19.57 3.16 -15.95
N GLN A 470 -20.48 4.08 -15.64
CA GLN A 470 -21.90 3.75 -15.43
C GLN A 470 -22.54 3.15 -16.69
N ASN A 471 -22.21 3.65 -17.88
CA ASN A 471 -22.68 3.06 -19.13
C ASN A 471 -22.21 1.61 -19.30
N ILE A 472 -20.98 1.27 -18.88
CA ILE A 472 -20.52 -0.12 -18.89
C ILE A 472 -21.35 -0.97 -17.92
N LEU A 473 -21.62 -0.48 -16.70
CA LEU A 473 -22.47 -1.22 -15.75
C LEU A 473 -23.88 -1.43 -16.31
N ALA A 474 -24.47 -0.41 -16.94
CA ALA A 474 -25.81 -0.45 -17.53
C ALA A 474 -25.94 -1.51 -18.65
N LEU A 475 -24.87 -1.74 -19.44
CA LEU A 475 -24.86 -2.81 -20.46
C LEU A 475 -25.03 -4.21 -19.86
N TYR A 476 -24.72 -4.37 -18.58
CA TYR A 476 -24.78 -5.65 -17.86
C TYR A 476 -25.82 -5.64 -16.72
N GLU A 477 -26.63 -4.60 -16.55
CA GLU A 477 -27.54 -4.41 -15.41
C GLU A 477 -28.55 -5.56 -15.24
N ASN A 478 -29.05 -6.12 -16.34
CA ASN A 478 -29.95 -7.29 -16.32
C ASN A 478 -29.28 -8.59 -15.85
N LYS A 479 -27.97 -8.55 -15.56
CA LYS A 479 -27.16 -9.69 -15.15
C LYS A 479 -26.38 -9.39 -13.88
N VAL A 480 -25.83 -8.18 -13.77
CA VAL A 480 -24.94 -7.73 -12.70
C VAL A 480 -25.68 -6.69 -11.88
N HIS A 481 -25.97 -7.06 -10.65
CA HIS A 481 -26.74 -6.28 -9.69
C HIS A 481 -25.83 -5.47 -8.79
N ASP A 482 -26.10 -4.17 -8.63
CA ASP A 482 -25.43 -3.29 -7.66
C ASP A 482 -26.22 -3.33 -6.34
N LEU A 483 -25.71 -4.09 -5.37
CA LEU A 483 -26.47 -4.44 -4.18
C LEU A 483 -26.89 -3.23 -3.33
N TRP A 484 -26.14 -2.13 -3.40
CA TRP A 484 -26.54 -0.91 -2.69
C TRP A 484 -27.81 -0.30 -3.30
N LYS A 485 -27.89 -0.25 -4.64
CA LYS A 485 -29.05 0.26 -5.37
C LYS A 485 -30.27 -0.65 -5.25
N ASP A 486 -30.05 -1.95 -5.04
CA ASP A 486 -31.14 -2.90 -4.81
C ASP A 486 -31.78 -2.75 -3.42
N VAL A 487 -30.98 -2.39 -2.40
CA VAL A 487 -31.45 -2.28 -1.01
C VAL A 487 -31.98 -0.89 -0.69
N TYR A 488 -31.34 0.16 -1.21
CA TYR A 488 -31.59 1.54 -0.80
C TYR A 488 -32.14 2.40 -1.93
N ASN A 489 -33.10 3.26 -1.58
CA ASN A 489 -33.47 4.38 -2.46
C ASN A 489 -32.29 5.35 -2.55
N PHE A 490 -31.73 5.48 -3.75
CA PHE A 490 -30.52 6.25 -4.02
C PHE A 490 -30.64 7.73 -3.65
N ASP A 491 -31.81 8.35 -3.83
CA ASP A 491 -32.01 9.78 -3.53
C ASP A 491 -31.98 10.06 -2.02
N GLN A 492 -32.33 9.06 -1.21
CA GLN A 492 -32.33 9.17 0.25
C GLN A 492 -31.01 8.69 0.86
N ASN A 493 -30.42 7.65 0.27
CA ASN A 493 -29.23 6.98 0.78
C ASN A 493 -28.24 6.76 -0.37
N PRO A 494 -27.51 7.80 -0.80
CA PRO A 494 -26.62 7.72 -1.96
C PRO A 494 -25.39 6.83 -1.71
N GLY A 495 -25.11 6.48 -0.45
CA GLY A 495 -24.04 5.54 -0.08
C GLY A 495 -22.64 6.09 -0.36
N TYR A 496 -22.37 7.36 -0.07
CA TYR A 496 -21.04 7.95 -0.29
C TYR A 496 -20.00 7.31 0.63
N THR A 497 -19.29 6.32 0.11
CA THR A 497 -18.18 5.67 0.83
C THR A 497 -16.94 6.55 0.90
N PHE A 498 -16.84 7.56 0.05
CA PHE A 498 -15.83 8.62 0.11
C PHE A 498 -16.52 9.98 0.21
N ASP A 499 -16.46 10.62 1.38
CA ASP A 499 -17.17 11.87 1.66
C ASP A 499 -16.25 12.92 2.32
N PRO A 500 -15.60 13.79 1.52
CA PRO A 500 -14.74 14.86 2.04
C PRO A 500 -15.45 15.88 2.94
N SER A 501 -16.78 15.94 2.93
CA SER A 501 -17.54 16.89 3.76
C SER A 501 -17.68 16.43 5.22
N THR A 502 -17.68 15.12 5.46
CA THR A 502 -17.84 14.52 6.80
C THR A 502 -16.59 13.77 7.27
N ASN A 503 -15.80 13.25 6.33
CA ASN A 503 -14.59 12.46 6.57
C ASN A 503 -13.34 13.34 6.48
N LEU A 504 -12.62 13.50 7.60
CA LEU A 504 -11.42 14.34 7.66
C LEU A 504 -10.26 13.76 6.84
N CYS A 505 -10.09 12.44 6.80
CA CYS A 505 -9.09 11.81 5.95
C CYS A 505 -9.38 12.11 4.48
N ALA A 506 -10.63 11.93 4.05
CA ALA A 506 -11.05 12.24 2.68
C ALA A 506 -10.90 13.72 2.36
N HIS A 507 -11.17 14.61 3.31
CA HIS A 507 -10.92 16.04 3.15
C HIS A 507 -9.43 16.33 2.88
N ILE A 508 -8.52 15.65 3.58
CA ILE A 508 -7.07 15.83 3.41
C ILE A 508 -6.58 15.22 2.09
N THR A 509 -7.06 14.02 1.73
CA THR A 509 -6.56 13.27 0.57
C THR A 509 -7.24 13.68 -0.75
N SER A 510 -8.45 14.24 -0.71
CA SER A 510 -9.22 14.58 -1.91
C SER A 510 -8.70 15.82 -2.63
N GLN A 511 -8.53 15.71 -3.94
CA GLN A 511 -8.26 16.84 -4.82
C GLN A 511 -9.54 17.58 -5.25
N SER A 512 -10.64 16.86 -5.43
CA SER A 512 -11.89 17.41 -5.97
C SER A 512 -12.88 17.86 -4.89
N GLN A 513 -12.71 17.40 -3.64
CA GLN A 513 -13.65 17.61 -2.53
C GLN A 513 -15.08 17.15 -2.87
N THR A 514 -15.21 16.11 -3.71
CA THR A 514 -16.50 15.58 -4.14
C THR A 514 -16.85 14.28 -3.43
N ASN A 515 -18.11 14.18 -3.00
CA ASN A 515 -18.66 12.98 -2.38
C ASN A 515 -18.92 11.93 -3.46
N ARG A 516 -18.48 10.70 -3.24
CA ARG A 516 -18.54 9.62 -4.22
C ARG A 516 -18.77 8.28 -3.54
N ARG A 517 -19.58 7.44 -4.19
CA ARG A 517 -19.69 6.01 -3.86
C ARG A 517 -18.68 5.24 -4.69
N LEU A 518 -17.50 5.02 -4.10
CA LEU A 518 -16.37 4.39 -4.78
C LEU A 518 -16.37 2.88 -4.55
N ASP A 519 -16.74 2.45 -3.34
CA ASP A 519 -16.71 1.05 -2.94
C ASP A 519 -18.07 0.41 -3.24
N ARG A 520 -18.06 -0.80 -3.80
CA ARG A 520 -19.29 -1.46 -4.26
C ARG A 520 -19.25 -2.98 -4.07
N TYR A 521 -20.45 -3.53 -3.98
CA TYR A 521 -20.74 -4.94 -4.15
C TYR A 521 -21.55 -5.11 -5.44
N LEU A 522 -20.94 -5.70 -6.47
CA LEU A 522 -21.66 -6.09 -7.67
C LEU A 522 -21.76 -7.61 -7.74
N ILE A 523 -22.95 -8.17 -7.92
CA ILE A 523 -23.13 -9.63 -7.96
C ILE A 523 -23.79 -10.06 -9.28
N HIS A 524 -23.29 -11.17 -9.82
CA HIS A 524 -23.92 -11.90 -10.90
C HIS A 524 -24.17 -13.33 -10.43
N THR A 525 -25.42 -13.76 -10.49
CA THR A 525 -25.81 -15.14 -10.22
C THR A 525 -26.61 -15.70 -11.39
N LEU A 526 -26.43 -16.99 -11.66
CA LEU A 526 -27.27 -17.73 -12.61
C LEU A 526 -28.32 -18.56 -11.85
N ASP A 527 -29.34 -19.04 -12.57
CA ASP A 527 -30.60 -19.64 -12.11
C ASP A 527 -30.53 -20.74 -11.01
N LYS A 528 -29.34 -21.22 -10.64
CA LYS A 528 -29.13 -22.22 -9.59
C LYS A 528 -28.60 -21.65 -8.26
N LEU A 529 -28.22 -20.37 -8.25
CA LEU A 529 -27.79 -19.66 -7.06
C LEU A 529 -28.69 -18.44 -6.86
N SER A 530 -29.52 -18.51 -5.83
CA SER A 530 -30.28 -17.37 -5.34
C SER A 530 -29.56 -16.75 -4.15
N TYR A 531 -29.82 -15.48 -3.88
CA TYR A 531 -29.30 -14.82 -2.69
C TYR A 531 -30.35 -13.89 -2.09
N SER A 532 -30.19 -13.59 -0.80
CA SER A 532 -30.95 -12.55 -0.12
C SER A 532 -30.02 -11.73 0.77
N ILE A 533 -30.29 -10.43 0.86
CA ILE A 533 -29.49 -9.50 1.67
C ILE A 533 -30.17 -9.38 3.03
N GLU A 534 -29.50 -9.83 4.08
CA GLU A 534 -29.95 -9.66 5.46
C GLU A 534 -29.56 -8.27 5.98
N HIS A 535 -28.36 -7.81 5.64
CA HIS A 535 -27.86 -6.52 6.08
C HIS A 535 -26.85 -5.94 5.08
N LEU A 536 -26.95 -4.64 4.81
CA LEU A 536 -25.96 -3.89 4.03
C LEU A 536 -25.83 -2.50 4.62
N SER A 537 -24.65 -2.10 5.08
CA SER A 537 -24.43 -0.78 5.68
C SER A 537 -22.99 -0.30 5.54
N MET A 538 -22.78 0.99 5.78
CA MET A 538 -21.45 1.59 5.91
C MET A 538 -20.99 1.51 7.37
N ILE A 539 -19.71 1.21 7.58
CA ILE A 539 -19.05 1.16 8.88
C ILE A 539 -17.77 2.02 8.86
N GLY A 540 -17.21 2.27 10.04
CA GLY A 540 -16.04 3.15 10.18
C GLY A 540 -16.33 4.63 9.97
N ILE A 541 -17.60 5.03 10.16
CA ILE A 541 -18.08 6.41 10.04
C ILE A 541 -17.62 7.26 11.23
N GLU A 542 -17.48 6.63 12.40
CA GLU A 542 -17.09 7.31 13.63
C GLU A 542 -15.67 7.85 13.58
N LYS A 543 -15.47 9.02 14.19
CA LYS A 543 -14.15 9.63 14.33
C LYS A 543 -13.49 9.12 15.60
N ILE A 544 -12.24 8.69 15.49
CA ILE A 544 -11.41 8.22 16.60
C ILE A 544 -10.60 9.39 17.19
N PRO A 545 -10.32 9.39 18.50
CA PRO A 545 -9.45 10.40 19.10
C PRO A 545 -8.02 10.27 18.57
N ILE A 546 -7.37 11.38 18.27
CA ILE A 546 -5.98 11.42 17.81
C ILE A 546 -5.01 11.11 18.97
N ASP A 547 -5.31 11.64 20.15
CA ASP A 547 -4.57 11.36 21.39
C ASP A 547 -5.50 10.66 22.40
N PRO A 548 -5.43 9.31 22.52
CA PRO A 548 -6.27 8.57 23.46
C PRO A 548 -5.94 8.88 24.93
N LEU A 549 -4.79 9.50 25.23
CA LEU A 549 -4.39 9.87 26.58
C LEU A 549 -4.83 11.29 26.97
N ASN A 550 -5.30 12.09 26.02
CA ASN A 550 -5.76 13.45 26.24
C ASN A 550 -7.16 13.65 25.64
N ILE A 551 -8.15 13.06 26.32
CA ILE A 551 -9.56 13.02 25.88
C ILE A 551 -10.16 14.44 25.75
N ASP A 552 -9.62 15.42 26.47
CA ASP A 552 -10.06 16.83 26.39
C ASP A 552 -9.65 17.53 25.09
N ASN A 553 -8.67 16.97 24.36
CA ASN A 553 -8.28 17.47 23.06
C ASN A 553 -9.30 16.97 22.02
N ASN A 554 -10.27 17.82 21.66
CA ASN A 554 -11.37 17.54 20.72
C ASN A 554 -10.94 17.14 19.28
N GLN A 555 -9.66 16.88 19.03
CA GLN A 555 -9.13 16.48 17.73
C GLN A 555 -9.44 15.00 17.46
N ARG A 556 -10.27 14.76 16.44
CA ARG A 556 -10.69 13.42 16.02
C ARG A 556 -10.48 13.24 14.53
N ILE A 557 -10.15 12.02 14.11
CA ILE A 557 -9.93 11.66 12.71
C ILE A 557 -10.73 10.41 12.33
N ASN A 558 -11.04 10.23 11.04
CA ASN A 558 -11.66 9.02 10.55
C ASN A 558 -10.62 7.88 10.39
N GLN A 559 -11.08 6.64 10.44
CA GLN A 559 -10.21 5.46 10.35
C GLN A 559 -9.55 5.30 8.97
N SER A 560 -10.22 5.75 7.91
CA SER A 560 -9.71 5.84 6.53
C SER A 560 -10.41 7.00 5.83
N ASP A 561 -9.93 7.43 4.67
CA ASP A 561 -10.69 8.32 3.77
C ASP A 561 -11.87 7.63 3.09
N HIS A 562 -11.91 6.30 3.14
CA HIS A 562 -13.09 5.51 2.80
C HIS A 562 -13.81 5.00 4.05
N TYR A 563 -15.14 5.06 4.04
CA TYR A 563 -15.99 4.26 4.91
C TYR A 563 -16.03 2.83 4.38
N ALA A 564 -15.93 1.84 5.28
CA ALA A 564 -16.04 0.44 4.88
C ALA A 564 -17.49 0.10 4.55
N LEU A 565 -17.68 -0.92 3.72
CA LEU A 565 -18.98 -1.55 3.51
C LEU A 565 -19.02 -2.90 4.19
N GLN A 566 -20.15 -3.20 4.82
CA GLN A 566 -20.46 -4.48 5.42
C GLN A 566 -21.72 -5.05 4.76
N LEU A 567 -21.64 -6.31 4.33
CA LEU A 567 -22.72 -7.09 3.76
C LEU A 567 -22.89 -8.39 4.56
N ILE A 568 -24.14 -8.70 4.92
CA ILE A 568 -24.55 -10.02 5.38
C ILE A 568 -25.51 -10.56 4.31
N ILE A 569 -25.04 -11.58 3.60
CA ILE A 569 -25.73 -12.17 2.45
C ILE A 569 -25.97 -13.66 2.69
N ASN A 570 -27.16 -14.13 2.34
CA ASN A 570 -27.52 -15.55 2.40
C ASN A 570 -27.52 -16.13 0.99
N PHE A 571 -26.60 -17.04 0.70
CA PHE A 571 -26.49 -17.79 -0.55
C PHE A 571 -27.33 -19.06 -0.49
N ARG A 572 -28.39 -19.12 -1.29
CA ARG A 572 -29.26 -20.29 -1.37
C ARG A 572 -29.06 -20.98 -2.70
N THR A 573 -28.51 -22.18 -2.66
CA THR A 573 -28.43 -23.04 -3.83
C THR A 573 -29.67 -23.90 -3.94
N ARG A 574 -30.28 -23.94 -5.13
CA ARG A 574 -31.47 -24.77 -5.35
C ARG A 574 -31.13 -26.01 -6.17
N SER A 575 -31.52 -27.17 -5.66
CA SER A 575 -31.44 -28.44 -6.37
C SER A 575 -32.65 -28.58 -7.28
N ILE A 576 -32.42 -28.82 -8.57
CA ILE A 576 -33.51 -29.11 -9.50
C ILE A 576 -34.15 -30.43 -9.08
N SER A 577 -35.46 -30.41 -8.91
CA SER A 577 -36.30 -31.57 -8.61
C SER A 577 -37.29 -31.78 -9.75
N HIS A 578 -37.66 -33.03 -10.00
CA HIS A 578 -38.81 -33.36 -10.85
C HIS A 578 -40.02 -33.81 -10.02
N ARG A 579 -39.98 -33.61 -8.69
CA ARG A 579 -40.97 -34.11 -7.73
C ARG A 579 -41.84 -33.01 -7.10
N SER A 580 -41.48 -31.75 -7.31
CA SER A 580 -42.11 -30.60 -6.65
C SER A 580 -42.07 -29.38 -7.53
N GLY A 581 -43.20 -28.70 -7.70
CA GLY A 581 -43.31 -27.48 -8.50
C GLY A 581 -44.16 -26.43 -7.82
N LEU A 582 -43.76 -25.16 -7.93
CA LEU A 582 -44.61 -24.04 -7.53
C LEU A 582 -45.48 -23.63 -8.73
N VAL A 583 -46.77 -23.90 -8.62
CA VAL A 583 -47.71 -23.76 -9.73
C VAL A 583 -49.02 -23.15 -9.26
N ILE A 584 -49.74 -22.47 -10.16
CA ILE A 584 -51.17 -22.20 -9.98
C ILE A 584 -51.95 -23.38 -10.56
N LEU A 585 -52.86 -23.92 -9.77
CA LEU A 585 -53.85 -24.88 -10.26
C LEU A 585 -55.10 -24.11 -10.73
N PRO A 586 -55.42 -24.09 -12.03
CA PRO A 586 -56.68 -23.55 -12.53
C PRO A 586 -57.86 -24.35 -11.96
N THR A 587 -59.04 -23.74 -11.95
CA THR A 587 -60.25 -24.37 -11.43
C THR A 587 -60.64 -25.61 -12.25
N LEU A 588 -61.17 -26.65 -11.59
CA LEU A 588 -61.46 -27.95 -12.23
C LEU A 588 -62.35 -27.84 -13.49
N ASN A 589 -63.22 -26.84 -13.56
CA ASN A 589 -64.11 -26.59 -14.69
C ASN A 589 -63.39 -26.09 -15.97
N THR A 590 -62.15 -25.61 -15.89
CA THR A 590 -61.36 -25.19 -17.07
C THR A 590 -60.41 -26.27 -17.57
N TRP A 591 -60.26 -27.38 -16.85
CA TRP A 591 -59.26 -28.41 -17.19
C TRP A 591 -59.54 -29.09 -18.53
N SER A 592 -60.79 -29.37 -18.86
CA SER A 592 -61.16 -29.99 -20.16
C SER A 592 -60.77 -29.11 -21.35
N ILE A 593 -60.89 -27.79 -21.20
CA ILE A 593 -60.47 -26.80 -22.21
C ILE A 593 -58.94 -26.81 -22.32
N ILE A 594 -58.23 -26.74 -21.19
CA ILE A 594 -56.76 -26.74 -21.18
C ILE A 594 -56.21 -28.04 -21.79
N HIS A 595 -56.74 -29.20 -21.39
CA HIS A 595 -56.37 -30.52 -21.93
C HIS A 595 -56.58 -30.65 -23.43
N SER A 596 -57.61 -29.99 -23.98
CA SER A 596 -57.85 -30.01 -25.43
C SER A 596 -56.73 -29.31 -26.22
N TYR A 597 -56.09 -28.29 -25.63
CA TYR A 597 -54.94 -27.60 -26.21
C TYR A 597 -53.61 -28.29 -25.89
N SER A 598 -53.41 -28.78 -24.67
CA SER A 598 -52.12 -29.31 -24.24
C SER A 598 -51.75 -30.65 -24.91
N LYS A 599 -52.75 -31.48 -25.28
CA LYS A 599 -52.54 -32.70 -26.07
C LYS A 599 -51.86 -32.48 -27.43
N GLU A 600 -52.00 -31.29 -28.01
CA GLU A 600 -51.43 -30.96 -29.31
C GLU A 600 -49.95 -30.58 -29.23
N PHE A 601 -49.50 -30.06 -28.07
CA PHE A 601 -48.15 -29.50 -27.90
C PHE A 601 -47.27 -30.25 -26.88
N TYR A 602 -47.87 -31.04 -25.97
CA TYR A 602 -47.16 -31.74 -24.90
C TYR A 602 -47.53 -33.23 -24.87
N PRO A 603 -46.66 -34.14 -25.37
CA PRO A 603 -46.91 -35.58 -25.37
C PRO A 603 -46.86 -36.24 -23.98
N SER A 604 -46.67 -35.45 -22.92
CA SER A 604 -46.48 -35.88 -21.52
C SER A 604 -47.61 -35.40 -20.59
N ASP A 605 -48.77 -35.10 -21.17
CA ASP A 605 -49.91 -34.41 -20.52
C ASP A 605 -50.54 -35.17 -19.34
N ASP A 606 -50.34 -36.49 -19.27
CA ASP A 606 -50.90 -37.34 -18.22
C ASP A 606 -50.04 -37.40 -16.94
N LEU A 607 -48.85 -36.77 -16.92
CA LEU A 607 -47.94 -36.84 -15.76
C LEU A 607 -48.29 -35.85 -14.65
N TRP A 608 -48.97 -34.73 -14.98
CA TRP A 608 -49.28 -33.66 -14.03
C TRP A 608 -50.69 -33.11 -14.26
N PRO A 609 -51.40 -32.68 -13.20
CA PRO A 609 -52.67 -31.96 -13.35
C PRO A 609 -52.47 -30.69 -14.20
N SER A 610 -53.52 -30.18 -14.85
CA SER A 610 -53.44 -28.88 -15.53
C SER A 610 -52.93 -27.82 -14.56
N HIS A 611 -51.87 -27.11 -14.93
CA HIS A 611 -51.19 -26.17 -14.04
C HIS A 611 -50.53 -25.04 -14.84
N ILE A 612 -50.30 -23.91 -14.17
CA ILE A 612 -49.49 -22.79 -14.69
C ILE A 612 -48.23 -22.73 -13.84
N ASN A 613 -47.08 -22.94 -14.45
CA ASN A 613 -45.80 -22.84 -13.77
C ASN A 613 -45.57 -21.40 -13.31
N LEU A 614 -45.40 -21.20 -12.00
CA LEU A 614 -44.98 -19.92 -11.44
C LEU A 614 -43.46 -19.81 -11.35
N LEU A 615 -42.79 -20.94 -11.13
CA LEU A 615 -41.35 -21.01 -10.93
C LEU A 615 -40.80 -22.24 -11.66
N TRP A 616 -39.88 -21.99 -12.60
CA TRP A 616 -39.22 -23.01 -13.41
C TRP A 616 -37.70 -22.76 -13.44
N PRO A 617 -36.83 -23.79 -13.32
CA PRO A 617 -37.16 -25.21 -13.15
C PRO A 617 -37.77 -25.53 -11.77
N PHE A 618 -38.31 -26.73 -11.64
CA PHE A 618 -38.82 -27.29 -10.38
C PHE A 618 -37.67 -27.53 -9.38
N PHE A 619 -37.91 -27.26 -8.09
CA PHE A 619 -36.89 -27.31 -7.02
C PHE A 619 -37.33 -28.22 -5.86
N ASP A 620 -36.36 -28.80 -5.14
CA ASP A 620 -36.65 -29.72 -4.03
C ASP A 620 -37.45 -29.02 -2.91
N LEU A 621 -38.44 -29.71 -2.34
CA LEU A 621 -39.30 -29.19 -1.26
C LEU A 621 -38.50 -28.77 -0.02
N ILE A 622 -37.36 -29.41 0.25
CA ILE A 622 -36.48 -29.08 1.36
C ILE A 622 -35.82 -27.71 1.14
N ASP A 623 -35.49 -27.36 -0.11
CA ASP A 623 -34.90 -26.07 -0.49
C ASP A 623 -35.93 -24.92 -0.46
N CYS A 624 -37.23 -25.24 -0.34
CA CYS A 624 -38.35 -24.29 -0.46
C CYS A 624 -38.96 -23.85 0.90
N GLN A 625 -38.42 -24.30 2.05
CA GLN A 625 -39.05 -23.98 3.35
C GLN A 625 -39.10 -22.47 3.65
N ALA A 626 -38.09 -21.70 3.26
CA ALA A 626 -38.11 -20.23 3.38
C ALA A 626 -38.93 -19.53 2.28
N ASP A 627 -39.09 -20.16 1.11
CA ASP A 627 -39.92 -19.63 0.01
C ASP A 627 -41.41 -19.60 0.39
N GLN A 628 -41.81 -20.35 1.42
CA GLN A 628 -43.15 -20.29 2.01
C GLN A 628 -43.48 -18.89 2.56
N GLU A 629 -42.49 -18.20 3.13
CA GLU A 629 -42.64 -16.84 3.67
C GLU A 629 -42.30 -15.77 2.63
N ASP A 630 -41.23 -15.95 1.84
CA ASP A 630 -40.75 -14.89 0.94
C ASP A 630 -41.57 -14.78 -0.36
N ILE A 631 -42.00 -15.93 -0.92
CA ILE A 631 -42.64 -16.01 -2.25
C ILE A 631 -44.13 -16.32 -2.11
N LEU A 632 -44.46 -17.39 -1.37
CA LEU A 632 -45.83 -17.88 -1.24
C LEU A 632 -46.71 -16.93 -0.42
N LEU A 633 -46.21 -16.31 0.65
CA LEU A 633 -46.97 -15.32 1.41
C LEU A 633 -47.25 -14.08 0.55
N ARG A 634 -46.24 -13.56 -0.16
CA ARG A 634 -46.42 -12.41 -1.07
C ARG A 634 -47.41 -12.73 -2.18
N LEU A 635 -47.30 -13.90 -2.81
CA LEU A 635 -48.26 -14.36 -3.82
C LEU A 635 -49.67 -14.54 -3.24
N ARG A 636 -49.81 -15.08 -2.03
CA ARG A 636 -51.11 -15.17 -1.32
C ARG A 636 -51.71 -13.82 -0.94
N LEU A 637 -50.88 -12.79 -0.78
CA LEU A 637 -51.35 -11.42 -0.54
C LEU A 637 -51.71 -10.70 -1.85
N LEU A 638 -51.13 -11.14 -2.97
CA LEU A 638 -51.37 -10.60 -4.32
C LEU A 638 -52.59 -11.22 -5.00
N LEU A 639 -52.85 -12.50 -4.75
CA LEU A 639 -54.04 -13.27 -5.18
C LEU A 639 -55.17 -13.12 -4.17
#